data_AF-A0A542DWX7-F1
#
_entry.id   AF-A0A542DWX7-F1
#
_cell.length_a   1.000
_cell.length_b   1.000
_cell.length_c   1.000
_cell.angle_alpha   90.00
_cell.angle_beta   90.00
_cell.angle_gamma   90.00
#
_symmetry.space_group_name_H-M   'P 1'
#
loop_
_entity.id
_entity.type
_entity.pdbx_description
1 polymer ?
#
loop_
_entity_poly.entity_id
_entity_poly.type
_entity_poly.pdbx_seq_one_letter_code
_entity_poly.pdbx_strand_id
1 'polypeptide(L)'
;MSRPLTGSIRANASGTFTASLPADRGSTTRPQATFSTRREAQQWLRRAIEARTAGRAIPPANGHRSPGAGGSGTPFKSVAERWVQERYVEDGHGDIGRETQVRGYVNVIDSYLVDHHLSLEAITRQDARRMYQHLLKVPTARTTADFPTHENPDAVGTMDQGRALLAEAGRPCSTSTFKRARRTGRIKPVGRRGTANLYRFGDLFEPQAGLATSAPSDGARYAHSTLQDVRRTFRAVLAYAESEGIALQPQVRAAEIPKNTVPKTTTRAVTLEETGRVAARLHVVHQLVLWLLRLLGLLVSEAYGLLVEDVVDAGAGRPGILTVQSQGGRKFHRRGPDGARVTTDHVDETKADSWRILVVPAPLMDLIRVVIDVFHTDPAGHVHTKARLVPGLQADDTGGQSAFRNALTGAAAAEGLNMRLEDTKLRARQGMVTVAPTPQRMRQSFATALQANREVVENIRAYMGHRRGTEVIHQHYLLEDLEMKPQRDVAATMTEQIVTRLPDGLMVPTATSCTTGRQRALARRAAEVDAKLIDLGWFVEQIPDGDWLSVAQAAELRGVTTAQILDDIRNGRLESMKALRADQAGFRYLVDVKGLLRMADELGAGSSMRELAHELGEPYDKIRQYITRHPDLSCVARDGVRDHQMSDEVANHVRSYFLAQRALAERAIRMPDAAKQLSISVASVKTLIRHGQLQEDDRFHGGVQSVTRLSLEKYQARGRHRLRRGH
;
A
#
# COMPACT_ATOMS: atom_id res chain seq x y z
N MET A 1 19.91 -37.85 -85.60
CA MET A 1 18.88 -37.99 -84.56
C MET A 1 19.52 -37.73 -83.20
N SER A 2 18.98 -36.83 -82.39
CA SER A 2 19.58 -36.46 -81.09
C SER A 2 19.25 -37.52 -80.03
N ARG A 3 20.22 -37.85 -79.15
CA ARG A 3 20.03 -38.80 -78.03
C ARG A 3 18.87 -38.34 -77.13
N PRO A 4 18.00 -39.26 -76.64
CA PRO A 4 16.91 -38.91 -75.74
C PRO A 4 17.47 -38.31 -74.43
N LEU A 5 16.77 -37.29 -73.90
CA LEU A 5 17.14 -36.65 -72.64
C LEU A 5 16.80 -37.62 -71.50
N THR A 6 17.82 -38.23 -70.89
CA THR A 6 17.66 -39.18 -69.78
C THR A 6 18.17 -38.57 -68.47
N GLY A 7 17.42 -38.80 -67.38
CA GLY A 7 17.87 -38.48 -66.03
C GLY A 7 18.19 -39.73 -65.22
N SER A 8 18.67 -39.52 -64.00
CA SER A 8 19.11 -40.59 -63.09
C SER A 8 18.39 -40.49 -61.74
N ILE A 9 18.20 -41.63 -61.09
CA ILE A 9 17.69 -41.72 -59.72
C ILE A 9 18.70 -42.53 -58.90
N ARG A 10 19.14 -41.96 -57.78
CA ARG A 10 20.09 -42.56 -56.85
C ARG A 10 19.43 -42.74 -55.48
N ALA A 11 19.58 -43.92 -54.87
CA ALA A 11 19.22 -44.12 -53.47
C ALA A 11 20.32 -43.56 -52.55
N ASN A 12 19.92 -42.84 -51.50
CA ASN A 12 20.81 -42.27 -50.50
C ASN A 12 20.86 -43.16 -49.25
N ALA A 13 21.95 -43.06 -48.48
CA ALA A 13 22.12 -43.81 -47.23
C ALA A 13 21.04 -43.51 -46.16
N SER A 14 20.34 -42.37 -46.27
CA SER A 14 19.22 -41.99 -45.39
C SER A 14 17.87 -42.61 -45.77
N GLY A 15 17.82 -43.54 -46.73
CA GLY A 15 16.58 -44.14 -47.23
C GLY A 15 15.78 -43.26 -48.20
N THR A 16 16.30 -42.10 -48.59
CA THR A 16 15.70 -41.18 -49.57
C THR A 16 16.22 -41.44 -50.99
N PHE A 17 15.55 -40.89 -52.01
CA PHE A 17 15.91 -41.04 -53.42
C PHE A 17 16.16 -39.68 -54.08
N THR A 18 17.33 -39.46 -54.66
CA THR A 18 17.65 -38.24 -55.41
C THR A 18 17.48 -38.47 -56.91
N ALA A 19 16.59 -37.73 -57.56
CA ALA A 19 16.45 -37.67 -59.01
C ALA A 19 17.20 -36.46 -59.58
N SER A 20 17.82 -36.62 -60.74
CA SER A 20 18.53 -35.53 -61.43
C SER A 20 18.36 -35.59 -62.93
N LEU A 21 18.21 -34.43 -63.57
CA LEU A 21 18.10 -34.28 -65.03
C LEU A 21 19.12 -33.23 -65.51
N PRO A 22 19.85 -33.44 -66.62
CA PRO A 22 20.67 -32.37 -67.21
C PRO A 22 19.86 -31.12 -67.52
N ALA A 23 20.44 -29.94 -67.28
CA ALA A 23 19.78 -28.66 -67.54
C ALA A 23 19.46 -28.49 -69.04
N ASP A 24 20.39 -28.93 -69.90
CA ASP A 24 20.27 -28.98 -71.36
C ASP A 24 20.96 -30.25 -71.91
N ARG A 25 20.73 -30.58 -73.19
CA ARG A 25 21.40 -31.71 -73.84
C ARG A 25 22.92 -31.47 -73.87
N GLY A 26 23.66 -32.32 -73.15
CA GLY A 26 25.12 -32.19 -73.02
C GLY A 26 25.59 -31.29 -71.87
N SER A 27 24.66 -30.71 -71.09
CA SER A 27 25.02 -29.89 -69.92
C SER A 27 25.55 -30.76 -68.77
N THR A 28 26.63 -30.29 -68.14
CA THR A 28 27.16 -30.85 -66.89
C THR A 28 26.36 -30.40 -65.67
N THR A 29 25.58 -29.33 -65.78
CA THR A 29 24.70 -28.85 -64.73
C THR A 29 23.44 -29.69 -64.69
N ARG A 30 23.15 -30.33 -63.54
CA ARG A 30 21.98 -31.21 -63.40
C ARG A 30 21.15 -30.76 -62.19
N PRO A 31 20.00 -30.10 -62.40
CA PRO A 31 18.99 -29.93 -61.37
C PRO A 31 18.72 -31.26 -60.66
N GLN A 32 18.82 -31.27 -59.33
CA GLN A 32 18.60 -32.45 -58.50
C GLN A 32 17.48 -32.19 -57.49
N ALA A 33 16.79 -33.25 -57.11
CA ALA A 33 15.67 -33.23 -56.19
C ALA A 33 15.65 -34.52 -55.37
N THR A 34 15.38 -34.43 -54.07
CA THR A 34 15.38 -35.59 -53.16
C THR A 34 13.96 -35.89 -52.67
N PHE A 35 13.60 -37.16 -52.66
CA PHE A 35 12.25 -37.67 -52.41
C PHE A 35 12.27 -38.77 -51.35
N SER A 36 11.15 -38.92 -50.65
CA SER A 36 10.99 -39.95 -49.61
C SER A 36 10.84 -41.35 -50.20
N THR A 37 10.29 -41.46 -51.42
CA THR A 37 10.09 -42.74 -52.10
C THR A 37 10.64 -42.73 -53.52
N ARG A 38 11.04 -43.91 -54.02
CA ARG A 38 11.49 -44.09 -55.41
C ARG A 38 10.41 -43.71 -56.43
N ARG A 39 9.13 -43.92 -56.07
CA ARG A 39 7.97 -43.61 -56.92
C ARG A 39 7.81 -42.11 -57.13
N GLU A 40 7.99 -41.30 -56.09
CA GLU A 40 7.98 -39.83 -56.18
C GLU A 40 9.14 -39.32 -57.06
N ALA A 41 10.34 -39.85 -56.86
CA ALA A 41 11.50 -39.53 -57.68
C ALA A 41 11.28 -39.84 -59.17
N GLN A 42 10.64 -40.98 -59.48
CA GLN A 42 10.27 -41.37 -60.84
C GLN A 42 9.17 -40.49 -61.46
N GLN A 43 8.19 -40.05 -60.66
CA GLN A 43 7.14 -39.15 -61.13
C GLN A 43 7.68 -37.76 -61.42
N TRP A 44 8.51 -37.22 -60.54
CA TRP A 44 9.17 -35.94 -60.78
C TRP A 44 10.08 -35.99 -62.01
N LEU A 45 10.87 -37.06 -62.17
CA LEU A 45 11.77 -37.19 -63.31
C LEU A 45 11.00 -37.23 -64.65
N ARG A 46 9.85 -37.91 -64.71
CA ARG A 46 8.98 -37.91 -65.90
C ARG A 46 8.48 -36.51 -66.23
N ARG A 47 7.93 -35.81 -65.24
CA ARG A 47 7.45 -34.42 -65.41
C ARG A 47 8.57 -33.45 -65.79
N ALA A 48 9.78 -33.66 -65.28
CA ALA A 48 10.95 -32.86 -65.62
C ALA A 48 11.41 -33.07 -67.07
N ILE A 49 11.37 -34.31 -67.56
CA ILE A 49 11.66 -34.63 -68.96
C ILE A 49 10.59 -34.01 -69.87
N GLU A 50 9.31 -34.21 -69.57
CA GLU A 50 8.19 -33.63 -70.32
C GLU A 50 8.27 -32.10 -70.39
N ALA A 51 8.51 -31.44 -69.25
CA ALA A 51 8.66 -29.99 -69.20
C ALA A 51 9.82 -29.51 -70.08
N ARG A 52 10.97 -30.18 -70.03
CA ARG A 52 12.14 -29.82 -70.85
C ARG A 52 11.94 -30.09 -72.34
N THR A 53 11.29 -31.20 -72.69
CA THR A 53 10.92 -31.47 -74.09
C THR A 53 9.94 -30.41 -74.62
N ALA A 54 9.08 -29.86 -73.76
CA ALA A 54 8.15 -28.78 -74.09
C ALA A 54 8.73 -27.36 -73.96
N GLY A 55 10.04 -27.20 -73.70
CA GLY A 55 10.68 -25.88 -73.51
C GLY A 55 10.24 -25.12 -72.24
N ARG A 56 9.63 -25.81 -71.27
CA ARG A 56 9.15 -25.26 -70.00
C ARG A 56 10.17 -25.49 -68.88
N ALA A 57 10.10 -24.65 -67.84
CA ALA A 57 10.91 -24.81 -66.64
C ALA A 57 10.61 -26.16 -65.95
N ILE A 58 11.66 -26.79 -65.40
CA ILE A 58 11.51 -28.04 -64.64
C ILE A 58 10.62 -27.78 -63.42
N PRO A 59 9.57 -28.57 -63.20
CA PRO A 59 8.71 -28.41 -62.04
C PRO A 59 9.54 -28.56 -60.76
N PRO A 60 9.38 -27.67 -59.77
CA PRO A 60 10.09 -27.79 -58.51
C PRO A 60 9.80 -29.15 -57.86
N ALA A 61 10.78 -29.68 -57.13
CA ALA A 61 10.61 -30.88 -56.32
C ALA A 61 9.54 -30.60 -55.24
N ASN A 62 8.31 -31.08 -55.43
CA ASN A 62 7.23 -30.69 -54.53
C ASN A 62 7.40 -31.33 -53.14
N GLY A 63 7.23 -30.50 -52.11
CA GLY A 63 7.28 -30.83 -50.68
C GLY A 63 7.70 -29.65 -49.80
N HIS A 64 8.62 -28.80 -50.29
CA HIS A 64 9.06 -27.59 -49.59
C HIS A 64 9.00 -26.37 -50.52
N ARG A 65 7.78 -25.94 -50.84
CA ARG A 65 7.55 -24.51 -51.04
C ARG A 65 7.36 -23.92 -49.65
N SER A 66 8.36 -23.18 -49.17
CA SER A 66 8.04 -22.02 -48.34
C SER A 66 7.06 -21.17 -49.16
N PRO A 67 5.83 -20.93 -48.68
CA PRO A 67 5.06 -19.82 -49.20
C PRO A 67 5.81 -18.58 -48.74
N GLY A 68 6.51 -17.94 -49.67
CA GLY A 68 6.87 -16.54 -49.47
C GLY A 68 5.58 -15.75 -49.33
N ALA A 69 5.40 -15.15 -48.14
CA ALA A 69 4.58 -14.00 -47.81
C ALA A 69 3.27 -13.81 -48.61
N GLY A 70 2.14 -14.22 -48.01
CA GLY A 70 0.80 -13.88 -48.51
C GLY A 70 -0.35 -14.65 -47.84
N GLY A 71 -0.55 -14.47 -46.52
CA GLY A 71 -1.88 -14.44 -45.88
C GLY A 71 -2.91 -15.58 -46.07
N SER A 72 -2.59 -16.86 -45.87
CA SER A 72 -3.63 -17.93 -45.81
C SER A 72 -3.48 -18.91 -44.65
N GLY A 73 -2.99 -18.45 -43.51
CA GLY A 73 -3.04 -19.21 -42.28
C GLY A 73 -3.72 -18.42 -41.17
N THR A 74 -4.23 -19.12 -40.17
CA THR A 74 -4.99 -18.51 -39.09
C THR A 74 -4.07 -17.61 -38.25
N PRO A 75 -4.39 -16.31 -38.08
CA PRO A 75 -3.62 -15.43 -37.22
C PRO A 75 -3.64 -15.90 -35.76
N PHE A 76 -2.51 -15.80 -35.06
CA PHE A 76 -2.46 -16.17 -33.65
C PHE A 76 -3.41 -15.31 -32.81
N LYS A 77 -3.42 -13.99 -33.04
CA LYS A 77 -4.26 -13.06 -32.28
C LYS A 77 -5.74 -13.37 -32.34
N SER A 78 -6.30 -13.75 -33.49
CA SER A 78 -7.75 -13.99 -33.60
C SER A 78 -8.19 -15.17 -32.72
N VAL A 79 -7.41 -16.26 -32.73
CA VAL A 79 -7.67 -17.43 -31.89
C VAL A 79 -7.38 -17.14 -30.43
N ALA A 80 -6.30 -16.42 -30.14
CA ALA A 80 -5.96 -16.02 -28.78
C ALA A 80 -7.00 -15.10 -28.16
N GLU A 81 -7.55 -14.15 -28.91
CA GLU A 81 -8.59 -13.23 -28.47
C GLU A 81 -9.90 -13.96 -28.18
N ARG A 82 -10.29 -14.94 -29.00
CA ARG A 82 -11.44 -15.80 -28.74
C ARG A 82 -11.23 -16.66 -27.50
N TRP A 83 -10.07 -17.30 -27.38
CA TRP A 83 -9.70 -18.04 -26.17
C TRP A 83 -9.73 -17.15 -24.93
N VAL A 84 -9.21 -15.92 -24.99
CA VAL A 84 -9.25 -14.99 -23.85
C VAL A 84 -10.70 -14.60 -23.53
N GLN A 85 -11.52 -14.38 -24.55
CA GLN A 85 -12.94 -14.04 -24.38
C GLN A 85 -13.68 -15.17 -23.65
N GLU A 86 -13.64 -16.39 -24.16
CA GLU A 86 -14.30 -17.54 -23.52
C GLU A 86 -13.73 -17.77 -22.11
N ARG A 87 -12.40 -17.87 -21.98
CA ARG A 87 -11.74 -18.24 -20.73
C ARG A 87 -11.88 -17.21 -19.62
N TYR A 88 -11.69 -15.93 -19.92
CA TYR A 88 -11.58 -14.88 -18.90
C TYR A 88 -12.84 -14.02 -18.80
N VAL A 89 -13.65 -13.94 -19.85
CA VAL A 89 -14.85 -13.10 -19.88
C VAL A 89 -16.11 -13.92 -19.64
N GLU A 90 -16.25 -15.05 -20.32
CA GLU A 90 -17.46 -15.90 -20.24
C GLU A 90 -17.37 -16.87 -19.05
N ASP A 91 -16.28 -17.62 -18.93
CA ASP A 91 -16.04 -18.53 -17.80
C ASP A 91 -15.61 -17.81 -16.51
N GLY A 92 -15.24 -16.52 -16.60
CA GLY A 92 -14.80 -15.72 -15.45
C GLY A 92 -13.51 -16.19 -14.78
N HIS A 93 -12.57 -16.83 -15.49
CA HIS A 93 -11.34 -17.31 -14.85
C HIS A 93 -10.35 -16.20 -14.47
N GLY A 94 -10.35 -15.80 -13.20
CA GLY A 94 -9.39 -14.84 -12.65
C GLY A 94 -9.89 -13.39 -12.77
N ASP A 95 -9.08 -12.44 -12.29
CA ASP A 95 -9.46 -11.02 -12.28
C ASP A 95 -9.17 -10.32 -13.62
N ILE A 96 -9.76 -9.12 -13.82
CA ILE A 96 -9.54 -8.30 -15.03
C ILE A 96 -8.05 -7.95 -15.20
N GLY A 97 -7.31 -7.85 -14.09
CA GLY A 97 -5.86 -7.64 -14.12
C GLY A 97 -5.14 -8.79 -14.80
N ARG A 98 -5.52 -10.03 -14.48
CA ARG A 98 -4.97 -11.24 -15.11
C ARG A 98 -5.37 -11.31 -16.58
N GLU A 99 -6.62 -11.01 -16.93
CA GLU A 99 -7.05 -10.90 -18.34
C GLU A 99 -6.16 -9.90 -19.09
N THR A 100 -6.01 -8.68 -18.57
CA THR A 100 -5.19 -7.63 -19.17
C THR A 100 -3.73 -8.07 -19.34
N GLN A 101 -3.17 -8.76 -18.34
CA GLN A 101 -1.82 -9.30 -18.40
C GLN A 101 -1.68 -10.37 -19.49
N VAL A 102 -2.65 -11.28 -19.60
CA VAL A 102 -2.67 -12.34 -20.62
C VAL A 102 -2.82 -11.75 -22.02
N ARG A 103 -3.69 -10.75 -22.21
CA ARG A 103 -3.79 -9.98 -23.47
C ARG A 103 -2.45 -9.30 -23.82
N GLY A 104 -1.73 -8.80 -22.81
CA GLY A 104 -0.37 -8.29 -22.99
C GLY A 104 0.59 -9.36 -23.54
N TYR A 105 0.54 -10.59 -23.01
CA TYR A 105 1.34 -11.70 -23.53
C TYR A 105 0.91 -12.09 -24.94
N VAL A 106 -0.39 -12.13 -25.22
CA VAL A 106 -0.94 -12.40 -26.55
C VAL A 106 -0.41 -11.41 -27.57
N ASN A 107 -0.45 -10.11 -27.25
CA ASN A 107 0.06 -9.06 -28.14
C ASN A 107 1.56 -9.22 -28.44
N VAL A 108 2.38 -9.53 -27.42
CA VAL A 108 3.83 -9.69 -27.62
C VAL A 108 4.17 -10.96 -28.42
N ILE A 109 3.44 -12.05 -28.20
CA ILE A 109 3.56 -13.26 -29.03
C ILE A 109 3.15 -12.94 -30.47
N ASP A 110 2.00 -12.31 -30.65
CA ASP A 110 1.45 -11.99 -31.97
C ASP A 110 2.37 -11.06 -32.75
N SER A 111 2.87 -9.98 -32.14
CA SER A 111 3.84 -9.08 -32.78
C SER A 111 5.06 -9.85 -33.30
N TYR A 112 5.63 -10.75 -32.49
CA TYR A 112 6.76 -11.57 -32.94
C TYR A 112 6.37 -12.45 -34.14
N LEU A 113 5.21 -13.10 -34.10
CA LEU A 113 4.74 -13.99 -35.17
C LEU A 113 4.44 -13.22 -36.46
N VAL A 114 3.81 -12.05 -36.38
CA VAL A 114 3.52 -11.17 -37.52
C VAL A 114 4.82 -10.66 -38.15
N ASP A 115 5.77 -10.19 -37.34
CA ASP A 115 7.07 -9.70 -37.80
C ASP A 115 7.89 -10.79 -38.52
N HIS A 116 7.63 -12.06 -38.21
CA HIS A 116 8.28 -13.22 -38.84
C HIS A 116 7.38 -13.93 -39.86
N HIS A 117 6.21 -13.36 -40.19
CA HIS A 117 5.23 -13.90 -41.14
C HIS A 117 4.77 -15.34 -40.84
N LEU A 118 4.53 -15.65 -39.58
CA LEU A 118 4.13 -16.98 -39.10
C LEU A 118 2.64 -17.04 -38.74
N SER A 119 1.92 -18.03 -39.29
CA SER A 119 0.55 -18.39 -38.88
C SER A 119 0.54 -19.60 -37.95
N LEU A 120 -0.58 -19.87 -37.28
CA LEU A 120 -0.71 -21.03 -36.36
C LEU A 120 -0.31 -22.38 -37.00
N GLU A 121 -0.65 -22.58 -38.26
CA GLU A 121 -0.35 -23.80 -39.03
C GLU A 121 1.10 -23.86 -39.49
N ALA A 122 1.81 -22.74 -39.52
CA ALA A 122 3.19 -22.64 -40.00
C ALA A 122 4.23 -22.62 -38.87
N ILE A 123 3.85 -22.25 -37.65
CA ILE A 123 4.79 -22.12 -36.53
C ILE A 123 5.38 -23.48 -36.17
N THR A 124 6.70 -23.61 -36.30
CA THR A 124 7.41 -24.82 -35.89
C THR A 124 7.88 -24.73 -34.43
N ARG A 125 8.34 -25.87 -33.88
CA ARG A 125 9.04 -25.90 -32.58
C ARG A 125 10.26 -24.97 -32.54
N GLN A 126 10.97 -24.82 -33.66
CA GLN A 126 12.17 -23.98 -33.73
C GLN A 126 11.80 -22.50 -33.69
N ASP A 127 10.74 -22.10 -34.37
CA ASP A 127 10.24 -20.72 -34.35
C ASP A 127 9.76 -20.33 -32.96
N ALA A 128 8.98 -21.19 -32.30
CA ALA A 128 8.57 -20.98 -30.91
C ALA A 128 9.78 -20.87 -29.95
N ARG A 129 10.86 -21.65 -30.18
CA ARG A 129 12.09 -21.53 -29.40
C ARG A 129 12.82 -20.20 -29.64
N ARG A 130 12.90 -19.74 -30.89
CA ARG A 130 13.48 -18.44 -31.26
C ARG A 130 12.68 -17.29 -30.67
N MET A 131 11.35 -17.37 -30.67
CA MET A 131 10.48 -16.42 -29.98
C MET A 131 10.85 -16.32 -28.50
N TYR A 132 10.94 -17.44 -27.77
CA TYR A 132 11.31 -17.40 -26.36
C TYR A 132 12.72 -16.84 -26.12
N GLN A 133 13.66 -17.09 -27.03
CA GLN A 133 15.00 -16.49 -26.96
C GLN A 133 14.95 -14.98 -27.17
N HIS A 134 14.17 -14.51 -28.15
CA HIS A 134 13.99 -13.09 -28.45
C HIS A 134 13.34 -12.35 -27.28
N LEU A 135 12.32 -12.95 -26.67
CA LEU A 135 11.58 -12.38 -25.54
C LEU A 135 12.32 -12.49 -24.20
N LEU A 136 13.41 -13.26 -24.11
CA LEU A 136 14.15 -13.39 -22.86
C LEU A 136 14.99 -12.13 -22.62
N LYS A 137 14.81 -11.53 -21.44
CA LYS A 137 15.71 -10.49 -20.94
C LYS A 137 17.07 -11.10 -20.63
N VAL A 138 18.02 -10.91 -21.55
CA VAL A 138 19.43 -11.14 -21.27
C VAL A 138 19.83 -10.17 -20.16
N PRO A 139 20.43 -10.64 -19.04
CA PRO A 139 21.06 -9.73 -18.09
C PRO A 139 22.15 -9.02 -18.88
N THR A 140 21.92 -7.78 -19.27
CA THR A 140 23.02 -6.91 -19.64
C THR A 140 23.92 -6.90 -18.42
N ALA A 141 25.15 -7.39 -18.57
CA ALA A 141 26.20 -7.05 -17.64
C ALA A 141 26.05 -5.55 -17.38
N ARG A 142 26.00 -5.15 -16.11
CA ARG A 142 26.03 -3.73 -15.77
C ARG A 142 27.25 -3.17 -16.47
N THR A 143 27.06 -2.52 -17.61
CA THR A 143 28.13 -1.80 -18.27
C THR A 143 28.49 -0.73 -17.25
N THR A 144 29.66 -0.87 -16.65
CA THR A 144 30.38 0.24 -16.05
C THR A 144 30.61 1.19 -17.21
N ALA A 145 29.65 2.07 -17.48
CA ALA A 145 29.89 3.16 -18.41
C ALA A 145 30.91 4.06 -17.72
N ASP A 146 32.03 4.28 -18.40
CA ASP A 146 33.10 5.12 -17.90
C ASP A 146 32.60 6.56 -17.70
N PHE A 147 33.12 7.22 -16.67
CA PHE A 147 32.85 8.63 -16.45
C PHE A 147 33.32 9.44 -17.66
N PRO A 148 32.55 10.43 -18.18
CA PRO A 148 32.97 11.22 -19.33
C PRO A 148 34.36 11.83 -19.10
N THR A 149 35.31 11.52 -19.99
CA THR A 149 36.74 11.86 -19.82
C THR A 149 37.04 13.36 -19.83
N HIS A 150 36.11 14.18 -20.31
CA HIS A 150 36.25 15.64 -20.39
C HIS A 150 35.65 16.38 -19.19
N GLU A 151 35.07 15.67 -18.22
CA GLU A 151 34.48 16.25 -17.02
C GLU A 151 35.28 15.89 -15.77
N ASN A 152 35.22 16.74 -14.73
CA ASN A 152 35.88 16.46 -13.47
C ASN A 152 34.94 15.65 -12.54
N PRO A 153 35.32 14.44 -12.08
CA PRO A 153 34.48 13.65 -11.18
C PRO A 153 34.20 14.34 -9.83
N ASP A 154 35.10 15.21 -9.36
CA ASP A 154 34.89 15.98 -8.14
C ASP A 154 34.05 17.25 -8.35
N ALA A 155 33.71 17.59 -9.59
CA ALA A 155 32.81 18.70 -9.86
C ALA A 155 31.43 18.45 -9.23
N VAL A 156 30.82 19.53 -8.76
CA VAL A 156 29.51 19.51 -8.12
C VAL A 156 28.48 20.18 -9.01
N GLY A 157 27.34 19.52 -9.17
CA GLY A 157 26.26 20.02 -10.00
C GLY A 157 24.88 19.71 -9.45
N THR A 158 23.89 20.36 -10.03
CA THR A 158 22.48 20.13 -9.73
C THR A 158 22.02 18.76 -10.28
N MET A 159 20.83 18.32 -9.85
CA MET A 159 20.20 17.10 -10.36
C MET A 159 20.08 17.11 -11.89
N ASP A 160 19.71 18.24 -12.50
CA ASP A 160 19.49 18.30 -13.95
C ASP A 160 20.81 18.22 -14.71
N GLN A 161 21.87 18.85 -14.22
CA GLN A 161 23.23 18.72 -14.76
C GLN A 161 23.75 17.29 -14.62
N GLY A 162 23.60 16.66 -13.45
CA GLY A 162 24.02 15.27 -13.25
C GLY A 162 23.23 14.27 -14.10
N ARG A 163 21.94 14.54 -14.38
CA ARG A 163 21.12 13.73 -15.30
C ARG A 163 21.54 13.90 -16.76
N ALA A 164 21.90 15.11 -17.18
CA ALA A 164 22.42 15.37 -18.52
C ALA A 164 23.74 14.61 -18.73
N LEU A 165 24.65 14.70 -17.76
CA LEU A 165 25.93 14.00 -17.78
C LEU A 165 25.78 12.46 -17.83
N LEU A 166 24.83 11.92 -17.05
CA LEU A 166 24.48 10.50 -17.13
C LEU A 166 23.88 10.12 -18.49
N ALA A 167 23.06 10.99 -19.10
CA ALA A 167 22.49 10.73 -20.43
C ALA A 167 23.56 10.74 -21.53
N GLU A 168 24.50 11.68 -21.47
CA GLU A 168 25.67 11.74 -22.36
C GLU A 168 26.53 10.48 -22.26
N ALA A 169 26.74 9.96 -21.06
CA ALA A 169 27.42 8.69 -20.82
C ALA A 169 26.57 7.44 -21.15
N GLY A 170 25.46 7.59 -21.88
CA GLY A 170 24.59 6.47 -22.28
C GLY A 170 23.77 5.85 -21.15
N ARG A 171 23.63 6.53 -20.00
CA ARG A 171 22.86 6.11 -18.82
C ARG A 171 21.70 7.09 -18.52
N PRO A 172 20.79 7.35 -19.47
CA PRO A 172 19.72 8.32 -19.24
C PRO A 172 18.92 7.95 -17.99
N CYS A 173 18.75 8.91 -17.07
CA CYS A 173 18.10 8.71 -15.78
C CYS A 173 16.88 9.61 -15.64
N SER A 174 15.74 9.04 -15.25
CA SER A 174 14.52 9.81 -14.97
C SER A 174 14.66 10.63 -13.69
N THR A 175 13.94 11.77 -13.61
CA THR A 175 13.85 12.59 -12.39
C THR A 175 13.39 11.78 -11.18
N SER A 176 12.45 10.86 -11.38
CA SER A 176 11.94 9.95 -10.36
C SER A 176 13.00 8.97 -9.85
N THR A 177 13.82 8.41 -10.75
CA THR A 177 14.92 7.50 -10.39
C THR A 177 15.95 8.23 -9.54
N PHE A 178 16.33 9.45 -9.94
CA PHE A 178 17.27 10.28 -9.20
C PHE A 178 16.75 10.65 -7.80
N LYS A 179 15.50 11.15 -7.72
CA LYS A 179 14.86 11.47 -6.43
C LYS A 179 14.74 10.24 -5.52
N ARG A 180 14.45 9.07 -6.10
CA ARG A 180 14.38 7.80 -5.37
C ARG A 180 15.74 7.40 -4.81
N ALA A 181 16.81 7.46 -5.62
CA ALA A 181 18.16 7.13 -5.19
C ALA A 181 18.58 8.00 -3.99
N ARG A 182 18.30 9.31 -4.06
CA ARG A 182 18.51 10.26 -2.95
C ARG A 182 17.72 9.86 -1.70
N ARG A 183 16.41 9.61 -1.84
CA ARG A 183 15.54 9.22 -0.72
C ARG A 183 16.00 7.93 -0.04
N THR A 184 16.57 7.00 -0.81
CA THR A 184 17.11 5.73 -0.31
C THR A 184 18.57 5.85 0.19
N GLY A 185 19.14 7.06 0.23
CA GLY A 185 20.50 7.31 0.70
C GLY A 185 21.62 6.81 -0.23
N ARG A 186 21.30 6.37 -1.45
CA ARG A 186 22.27 5.83 -2.43
C ARG A 186 23.12 6.91 -3.08
N ILE A 187 22.62 8.13 -3.10
CA ILE A 187 23.37 9.33 -3.47
C ILE A 187 23.11 10.37 -2.39
N LYS A 188 24.14 11.11 -1.99
CA LYS A 188 24.06 12.12 -0.93
C LYS A 188 24.39 13.49 -1.52
N PRO A 189 23.63 14.53 -1.18
CA PRO A 189 24.00 15.87 -1.58
C PRO A 189 25.22 16.34 -0.79
N VAL A 190 26.17 16.98 -1.48
CA VAL A 190 27.39 17.54 -0.88
C VAL A 190 27.22 18.99 -0.46
N GLY A 191 26.13 19.64 -0.90
CA GLY A 191 25.81 21.02 -0.53
C GLY A 191 24.50 21.50 -1.14
N ARG A 192 24.24 22.80 -1.05
CA ARG A 192 23.09 23.47 -1.66
C ARG A 192 23.50 24.74 -2.39
N ARG A 193 22.83 25.04 -3.50
CA ARG A 193 22.86 26.34 -4.19
C ARG A 193 21.42 26.85 -4.29
N GLY A 194 21.07 27.80 -3.44
CA GLY A 194 19.68 28.21 -3.22
C GLY A 194 18.82 27.04 -2.71
N THR A 195 17.73 26.73 -3.39
CA THR A 195 16.84 25.61 -3.04
C THR A 195 17.26 24.27 -3.66
N ALA A 196 18.25 24.27 -4.56
CA ALA A 196 18.74 23.07 -5.24
C ALA A 196 19.84 22.37 -4.43
N ASN A 197 19.76 21.05 -4.32
CA ASN A 197 20.85 20.25 -3.77
C ASN A 197 21.92 20.02 -4.85
N LEU A 198 23.19 20.09 -4.43
CA LEU A 198 24.36 19.80 -5.26
C LEU A 198 24.86 18.39 -4.98
N TYR A 199 25.32 17.70 -6.02
CA TYR A 199 25.86 16.35 -5.96
C TYR A 199 27.22 16.35 -6.63
N ARG A 200 28.17 15.60 -6.08
CA ARG A 200 29.43 15.32 -6.76
C ARG A 200 29.14 14.40 -7.94
N PHE A 201 29.66 14.72 -9.12
CA PHE A 201 29.34 13.96 -10.33
C PHE A 201 29.87 12.53 -10.26
N GLY A 202 31.07 12.29 -9.72
CA GLY A 202 31.64 10.96 -9.54
C GLY A 202 30.71 10.00 -8.80
N ASP A 203 30.10 10.46 -7.70
CA ASP A 203 29.14 9.69 -6.89
C ASP A 203 27.93 9.19 -7.69
N LEU A 204 27.54 9.91 -8.76
CA LEU A 204 26.39 9.52 -9.60
C LEU A 204 26.70 8.31 -10.50
N PHE A 205 27.98 8.12 -10.81
CA PHE A 205 28.46 7.05 -11.70
C PHE A 205 28.78 5.77 -10.94
N GLU A 206 28.96 5.84 -9.62
CA GLU A 206 29.26 4.68 -8.79
C GLU A 206 28.17 3.58 -8.91
N PRO A 207 28.57 2.30 -8.86
CA PRO A 207 27.63 1.18 -8.94
C PRO A 207 26.49 1.23 -7.89
N GLN A 208 26.80 1.79 -6.71
CA GLN A 208 25.88 1.91 -5.58
C GLN A 208 24.82 3.00 -5.74
N ALA A 209 25.08 4.02 -6.56
CA ALA A 209 24.12 5.08 -6.87
C ALA A 209 22.86 4.53 -7.55
N GLY A 210 23.01 3.47 -8.35
CA GLY A 210 21.89 2.78 -8.99
C GLY A 210 21.12 3.65 -9.99
N LEU A 211 21.77 4.67 -10.56
CA LEU A 211 21.16 5.64 -11.49
C LEU A 211 21.14 5.17 -12.96
N ALA A 212 21.71 4.01 -13.26
CA ALA A 212 21.54 3.38 -14.57
C ALA A 212 20.12 2.79 -14.68
N THR A 213 19.29 3.34 -15.56
CA THR A 213 18.27 2.52 -16.20
C THR A 213 18.89 1.81 -17.40
N SER A 214 18.50 0.55 -17.61
CA SER A 214 18.73 -0.14 -18.88
C SER A 214 18.33 0.81 -20.01
N ALA A 215 19.16 0.92 -21.05
CA ALA A 215 18.82 1.63 -22.28
C ALA A 215 17.37 1.32 -22.71
N PRO A 216 16.67 2.26 -23.37
CA PRO A 216 15.34 1.98 -23.91
C PRO A 216 15.42 0.68 -24.71
N SER A 217 14.78 -0.37 -24.19
CA SER A 217 14.82 -1.67 -24.85
C SER A 217 13.85 -1.61 -26.01
N ASP A 218 14.38 -1.59 -27.23
CA ASP A 218 13.67 -2.10 -28.39
C ASP A 218 13.20 -3.53 -28.06
N GLY A 219 11.88 -3.69 -27.94
CA GLY A 219 11.20 -4.96 -27.64
C GLY A 219 10.96 -5.24 -26.15
N ALA A 220 9.76 -5.71 -25.83
CA ALA A 220 9.38 -6.16 -24.49
C ALA A 220 10.16 -7.44 -24.10
N ARG A 221 11.29 -7.29 -23.41
CA ARG A 221 12.07 -8.43 -22.89
C ARG A 221 11.66 -8.78 -21.45
N TYR A 222 11.41 -10.07 -21.21
CA TYR A 222 10.87 -10.62 -19.97
C TYR A 222 11.90 -11.35 -19.11
N ALA A 223 11.74 -11.27 -17.79
CA ALA A 223 12.44 -12.16 -16.87
C ALA A 223 12.03 -13.62 -17.11
N HIS A 224 12.89 -14.58 -16.73
CA HIS A 224 12.65 -16.02 -16.96
C HIS A 224 11.30 -16.51 -16.40
N SER A 225 10.92 -16.05 -15.21
CA SER A 225 9.61 -16.37 -14.61
C SER A 225 8.43 -15.84 -15.41
N THR A 226 8.50 -14.59 -15.88
CA THR A 226 7.45 -14.02 -16.75
C THR A 226 7.41 -14.73 -18.11
N LEU A 227 8.55 -15.16 -18.64
CA LEU A 227 8.61 -15.95 -19.86
C LEU A 227 7.97 -17.35 -19.71
N GLN A 228 7.98 -17.93 -18.50
CA GLN A 228 7.19 -19.14 -18.21
C GLN A 228 5.69 -18.88 -18.35
N ASP A 229 5.20 -17.72 -17.91
CA ASP A 229 3.78 -17.34 -18.07
C ASP A 229 3.43 -17.06 -19.53
N VAL A 230 4.33 -16.43 -20.29
CA VAL A 230 4.20 -16.29 -21.76
C VAL A 230 4.10 -17.66 -22.43
N ARG A 231 5.00 -18.61 -22.08
CA ARG A 231 4.94 -19.99 -22.58
C ARG A 231 3.66 -20.71 -22.20
N ARG A 232 3.17 -20.52 -20.97
CA ARG A 232 1.89 -21.10 -20.52
C ARG A 232 0.73 -20.57 -21.37
N THR A 233 0.71 -19.26 -21.62
CA THR A 233 -0.30 -18.59 -22.45
C THR A 233 -0.24 -19.11 -23.89
N PHE A 234 0.94 -19.13 -24.50
CA PHE A 234 1.14 -19.67 -25.85
C PHE A 234 0.64 -21.11 -25.97
N ARG A 235 0.99 -21.99 -25.02
CA ARG A 235 0.52 -23.39 -25.00
C ARG A 235 -0.98 -23.51 -24.85
N ALA A 236 -1.61 -22.66 -24.03
CA ALA A 236 -3.05 -22.67 -23.84
C ALA A 236 -3.78 -22.25 -25.13
N VAL A 237 -3.30 -21.20 -25.81
CA VAL A 237 -3.85 -20.78 -27.11
C VAL A 237 -3.66 -21.87 -28.17
N LEU A 238 -2.50 -22.54 -28.21
CA LEU A 238 -2.31 -23.67 -29.11
C LEU A 238 -3.22 -24.86 -28.78
N ALA A 239 -3.47 -25.15 -27.51
CA ALA A 239 -4.42 -26.18 -27.09
C ALA A 239 -5.83 -25.87 -27.60
N TYR A 240 -6.25 -24.62 -27.43
CA TYR A 240 -7.52 -24.12 -27.92
C TYR A 240 -7.60 -24.11 -29.45
N ALA A 241 -6.55 -23.71 -30.16
CA ALA A 241 -6.51 -23.76 -31.62
C ALA A 241 -6.76 -25.17 -32.17
N GLU A 242 -6.17 -26.18 -31.55
CA GLU A 242 -6.36 -27.59 -31.96
C GLU A 242 -7.78 -28.09 -31.64
N SER A 243 -8.39 -27.66 -30.52
CA SER A 243 -9.80 -27.99 -30.25
C SER A 243 -10.76 -27.33 -31.24
N GLU A 244 -10.38 -26.17 -31.79
CA GLU A 244 -11.09 -25.49 -32.88
C GLU A 244 -10.77 -26.07 -34.28
N GLY A 245 -10.04 -27.18 -34.36
CA GLY A 245 -9.73 -27.89 -35.61
C GLY A 245 -8.57 -27.30 -36.43
N ILE A 246 -7.79 -26.37 -35.87
CA ILE A 246 -6.62 -25.80 -36.55
C ILE A 246 -5.46 -26.80 -36.48
N ALA A 247 -4.96 -27.20 -37.63
CA ALA A 247 -3.85 -28.14 -37.75
C ALA A 247 -2.51 -27.47 -37.36
N LEU A 248 -1.92 -27.92 -36.25
CA LEU A 248 -0.64 -27.40 -35.76
C LEU A 248 0.54 -28.25 -36.24
N GLN A 249 1.71 -27.63 -36.38
CA GLN A 249 2.95 -28.38 -36.65
C GLN A 249 3.30 -29.32 -35.48
N PRO A 250 3.87 -30.50 -35.77
CA PRO A 250 4.31 -31.42 -34.73
C PRO A 250 5.27 -30.76 -33.74
N GLN A 251 5.10 -31.10 -32.46
CA GLN A 251 6.00 -30.68 -31.37
C GLN A 251 6.11 -29.17 -31.11
N VAL A 252 5.30 -28.31 -31.73
CA VAL A 252 5.33 -26.86 -31.46
C VAL A 252 5.15 -26.54 -29.97
N ARG A 253 4.28 -27.29 -29.28
CA ARG A 253 4.07 -27.19 -27.82
C ARG A 253 5.27 -27.65 -27.00
N ALA A 254 6.12 -28.52 -27.55
CA ALA A 254 7.32 -29.02 -26.88
C ALA A 254 8.49 -28.03 -26.92
N ALA A 255 8.30 -26.83 -27.49
CA ALA A 255 9.26 -25.75 -27.36
C ALA A 255 9.49 -25.40 -25.88
N GLU A 256 10.77 -25.35 -25.50
CA GLU A 256 11.21 -24.99 -24.16
C GLU A 256 11.78 -23.58 -24.17
N ILE A 257 11.56 -22.85 -23.08
CA ILE A 257 12.28 -21.61 -22.81
C ILE A 257 13.77 -21.90 -22.59
N PRO A 258 14.68 -20.98 -22.92
CA PRO A 258 16.10 -21.13 -22.61
C PRO A 258 16.32 -21.45 -21.12
N LYS A 259 17.37 -22.22 -20.80
CA LYS A 259 17.68 -22.57 -19.41
C LYS A 259 17.94 -21.29 -18.61
N ASN A 260 17.42 -21.25 -17.38
CA ASN A 260 17.76 -20.18 -16.45
C ASN A 260 19.20 -20.40 -15.98
N THR A 261 20.12 -19.58 -16.45
CA THR A 261 21.54 -19.60 -16.05
C THR A 261 21.82 -18.72 -14.83
N VAL A 262 20.81 -17.99 -14.32
CA VAL A 262 20.96 -17.16 -13.12
C VAL A 262 21.11 -18.08 -11.90
N PRO A 263 22.21 -17.94 -11.11
CA PRO A 263 22.39 -18.71 -9.89
C PRO A 263 21.19 -18.54 -8.95
N LYS A 264 20.67 -19.65 -8.43
CA LYS A 264 19.61 -19.60 -7.40
C LYS A 264 20.22 -19.02 -6.12
N THR A 265 19.72 -17.86 -5.69
CA THR A 265 20.03 -17.32 -4.37
C THR A 265 19.28 -18.12 -3.31
N THR A 266 19.99 -18.68 -2.34
CA THR A 266 19.35 -19.33 -1.20
C THR A 266 18.80 -18.24 -0.28
N THR A 267 17.55 -18.35 0.15
CA THR A 267 16.94 -17.38 1.07
C THR A 267 16.65 -18.08 2.39
N ARG A 268 17.11 -17.48 3.49
CA ARG A 268 16.84 -17.95 4.85
C ARG A 268 15.53 -17.35 5.37
N ALA A 269 14.81 -18.11 6.20
CA ALA A 269 13.66 -17.60 6.95
C ALA A 269 14.10 -16.57 8.01
N VAL A 270 13.32 -15.50 8.15
CA VAL A 270 13.48 -14.49 9.20
C VAL A 270 13.01 -15.06 10.54
N THR A 271 13.83 -14.91 11.60
CA THR A 271 13.49 -15.39 12.96
C THR A 271 12.45 -14.49 13.64
N LEU A 272 11.89 -14.91 14.79
CA LEU A 272 10.93 -14.07 15.53
C LEU A 272 11.62 -12.84 16.13
N GLU A 273 12.82 -12.98 16.65
CA GLU A 273 13.63 -11.91 17.23
C GLU A 273 14.00 -10.87 16.15
N GLU A 274 14.39 -11.32 14.96
CA GLU A 274 14.60 -10.45 13.80
C GLU A 274 13.33 -9.73 13.38
N THR A 275 12.18 -10.42 13.46
CA THR A 275 10.89 -9.79 13.16
C THR A 275 10.55 -8.72 14.19
N GLY A 276 10.84 -8.93 15.47
CA GLY A 276 10.68 -7.94 16.54
C GLY A 276 11.51 -6.67 16.29
N ARG A 277 12.78 -6.82 15.90
CA ARG A 277 13.61 -5.66 15.52
C ARG A 277 13.06 -4.88 14.33
N VAL A 278 12.55 -5.59 13.32
CA VAL A 278 11.86 -4.95 12.18
C VAL A 278 10.58 -4.26 12.63
N ALA A 279 9.82 -4.85 13.56
CA ALA A 279 8.58 -4.29 14.10
C ALA A 279 8.83 -2.94 14.80
N ALA A 280 9.90 -2.80 15.57
CA ALA A 280 10.26 -1.53 16.24
C ALA A 280 10.39 -0.34 15.28
N ARG A 281 10.72 -0.60 14.00
CA ARG A 281 10.87 0.41 12.93
C ARG A 281 9.57 0.68 12.16
N LEU A 282 8.48 0.02 12.51
CA LEU A 282 7.16 0.16 11.90
C LEU A 282 6.21 0.79 12.91
N HIS A 283 5.31 1.65 12.44
CA HIS A 283 4.21 2.12 13.28
C HIS A 283 3.26 0.95 13.63
N VAL A 284 2.46 1.13 14.69
CA VAL A 284 1.62 0.07 15.30
C VAL A 284 0.72 -0.67 14.31
N VAL A 285 0.06 0.04 13.37
CA VAL A 285 -0.79 -0.58 12.34
C VAL A 285 0.00 -1.51 11.39
N HIS A 286 1.25 -1.17 11.04
CA HIS A 286 2.09 -2.03 10.21
C HIS A 286 2.69 -3.19 11.02
N GLN A 287 2.88 -3.02 12.33
CA GLN A 287 3.27 -4.14 13.21
C GLN A 287 2.16 -5.20 13.26
N LEU A 288 0.89 -4.80 13.40
CA LEU A 288 -0.25 -5.72 13.30
C LEU A 288 -0.17 -6.55 12.00
N VAL A 289 -0.01 -5.89 10.85
CA VAL A 289 0.12 -6.60 9.56
C VAL A 289 1.31 -7.54 9.56
N LEU A 290 2.48 -7.10 10.05
CA LEU A 290 3.67 -7.94 10.14
C LEU A 290 3.41 -9.22 10.96
N TRP A 291 2.77 -9.08 12.11
CA TRP A 291 2.45 -10.21 13.00
C TRP A 291 1.40 -11.14 12.42
N LEU A 292 0.33 -10.62 11.79
CA LEU A 292 -0.65 -11.44 11.07
C LEU A 292 0.02 -12.31 9.99
N LEU A 293 0.98 -11.76 9.24
CA LEU A 293 1.72 -12.54 8.24
C LEU A 293 2.68 -13.54 8.86
N ARG A 294 3.40 -13.15 9.91
CA ARG A 294 4.46 -13.95 10.52
C ARG A 294 3.95 -15.07 11.43
N LEU A 295 2.80 -14.87 12.07
CA LEU A 295 2.27 -15.75 13.11
C LEU A 295 1.03 -16.53 12.68
N LEU A 296 0.30 -16.06 11.67
CA LEU A 296 -0.85 -16.78 11.10
C LEU A 296 -0.63 -17.22 9.64
N GLY A 297 0.51 -16.86 9.05
CA GLY A 297 0.81 -17.24 7.67
C GLY A 297 -0.14 -16.66 6.63
N LEU A 298 -0.83 -15.56 6.92
CA LEU A 298 -1.75 -14.94 5.94
C LEU A 298 -0.99 -14.43 4.71
N LEU A 299 -1.66 -14.38 3.56
CA LEU A 299 -1.24 -13.52 2.45
C LEU A 299 -1.45 -12.06 2.86
N VAL A 300 -0.64 -11.18 2.29
CA VAL A 300 -0.79 -9.73 2.54
C VAL A 300 -2.17 -9.20 2.14
N SER A 301 -2.78 -9.74 1.09
CA SER A 301 -4.14 -9.36 0.70
C SER A 301 -5.19 -9.86 1.69
N GLU A 302 -4.99 -11.03 2.29
CA GLU A 302 -5.90 -11.58 3.30
C GLU A 302 -5.80 -10.80 4.61
N ALA A 303 -4.59 -10.49 5.09
CA ALA A 303 -4.39 -9.69 6.30
C ALA A 303 -5.06 -8.31 6.20
N TYR A 304 -5.00 -7.69 5.02
CA TYR A 304 -5.69 -6.43 4.75
C TYR A 304 -7.17 -6.63 4.40
N GLY A 305 -7.64 -7.85 4.14
CA GLY A 305 -9.04 -8.17 3.87
C GLY A 305 -9.88 -8.27 5.13
N LEU A 306 -9.29 -8.76 6.22
CA LEU A 306 -9.99 -8.99 7.50
C LEU A 306 -10.83 -7.80 7.94
N LEU A 307 -12.06 -8.09 8.37
CA LEU A 307 -12.96 -7.18 9.07
C LEU A 307 -12.87 -7.42 10.58
N VAL A 308 -13.37 -6.48 11.37
CA VAL A 308 -13.47 -6.66 12.83
C VAL A 308 -14.44 -7.80 13.17
N GLU A 309 -15.52 -7.96 12.41
CA GLU A 309 -16.47 -9.07 12.56
C GLU A 309 -15.92 -10.46 12.22
N ASP A 310 -14.79 -10.54 11.52
CA ASP A 310 -14.11 -11.81 11.24
C ASP A 310 -13.40 -12.37 12.49
N VAL A 311 -13.32 -11.60 13.59
CA VAL A 311 -12.63 -11.95 14.84
C VAL A 311 -13.63 -12.41 15.89
N VAL A 312 -13.42 -13.61 16.44
CA VAL A 312 -14.16 -14.11 17.61
C VAL A 312 -13.21 -14.16 18.80
N ASP A 313 -13.47 -13.29 19.77
CA ASP A 313 -12.67 -13.13 20.98
C ASP A 313 -13.18 -14.03 22.12
N ALA A 314 -12.30 -14.87 22.67
CA ALA A 314 -12.62 -15.78 23.76
C ALA A 314 -12.30 -15.20 25.16
N GLY A 315 -11.82 -13.96 25.24
CA GLY A 315 -11.37 -13.30 26.46
C GLY A 315 -9.86 -13.07 26.52
N ALA A 316 -9.42 -12.23 27.46
CA ALA A 316 -8.01 -11.88 27.63
C ALA A 316 -7.15 -13.12 27.96
N GLY A 317 -5.95 -13.20 27.35
CA GLY A 317 -5.01 -14.30 27.54
C GLY A 317 -5.49 -15.65 26.97
N ARG A 318 -6.60 -15.68 26.21
CA ARG A 318 -7.12 -16.89 25.57
C ARG A 318 -6.95 -16.81 24.04
N PRO A 319 -6.78 -17.97 23.37
CA PRO A 319 -6.77 -18.01 21.92
C PRO A 319 -8.14 -17.60 21.36
N GLY A 320 -8.13 -16.86 20.25
CA GLY A 320 -9.34 -16.46 19.52
C GLY A 320 -9.52 -17.24 18.23
N ILE A 321 -10.56 -16.89 17.47
CA ILE A 321 -10.80 -17.43 16.13
C ILE A 321 -10.80 -16.28 15.12
N LEU A 322 -10.23 -16.54 13.95
CA LEU A 322 -10.21 -15.62 12.82
C LEU A 322 -10.74 -16.31 11.57
N THR A 323 -11.77 -15.74 10.97
CA THR A 323 -12.32 -16.18 9.69
C THR A 323 -11.63 -15.44 8.55
N VAL A 324 -11.07 -16.15 7.59
CA VAL A 324 -10.40 -15.55 6.43
C VAL A 324 -11.14 -15.96 5.17
N GLN A 325 -11.89 -15.01 4.62
CA GLN A 325 -12.68 -15.16 3.40
C GLN A 325 -12.36 -14.06 2.38
N SER A 326 -12.07 -12.87 2.89
CA SER A 326 -11.90 -11.67 2.11
C SER A 326 -10.45 -11.32 1.77
N GLN A 327 -10.29 -10.45 0.79
CA GLN A 327 -9.01 -9.84 0.43
C GLN A 327 -9.15 -8.33 0.26
N GLY A 328 -8.15 -7.59 0.74
CA GLY A 328 -8.15 -6.14 0.77
C GLY A 328 -6.79 -5.49 0.52
N GLY A 329 -6.78 -4.17 0.57
CA GLY A 329 -5.57 -3.35 0.63
C GLY A 329 -4.85 -3.09 -0.69
N ARG A 330 -5.46 -3.50 -1.81
CA ARG A 330 -5.13 -3.07 -3.18
C ARG A 330 -6.43 -2.84 -3.94
N LYS A 331 -6.37 -2.17 -5.08
CA LYS A 331 -7.48 -2.12 -6.04
C LYS A 331 -7.63 -3.49 -6.69
N PHE A 332 -8.85 -4.02 -6.67
CA PHE A 332 -9.27 -5.22 -7.39
C PHE A 332 -10.20 -4.79 -8.51
N HIS A 333 -9.94 -5.30 -9.71
CA HIS A 333 -10.76 -5.03 -10.88
C HIS A 333 -11.58 -6.27 -11.19
N ARG A 334 -12.91 -6.14 -11.13
CA ARG A 334 -13.87 -7.22 -11.33
C ARG A 334 -14.92 -6.82 -12.36
N ARG A 335 -15.57 -7.82 -12.94
CA ARG A 335 -16.79 -7.60 -13.73
C ARG A 335 -17.98 -7.62 -12.76
N GLY A 336 -18.82 -6.61 -12.84
CA GLY A 336 -20.10 -6.57 -12.16
C GLY A 336 -21.11 -7.53 -12.81
N PRO A 337 -22.28 -7.73 -12.20
CA PRO A 337 -23.35 -8.59 -12.71
C PRO A 337 -23.84 -8.21 -14.12
N ASP A 338 -23.70 -6.94 -14.48
CA ASP A 338 -24.03 -6.34 -15.77
C ASP A 338 -22.88 -6.36 -16.79
N GLY A 339 -21.75 -7.00 -16.45
CA GLY A 339 -20.52 -7.02 -17.25
C GLY A 339 -19.67 -5.75 -17.13
N ALA A 340 -20.10 -4.73 -16.37
CA ALA A 340 -19.34 -3.50 -16.19
C ALA A 340 -18.06 -3.73 -15.38
N ARG A 341 -17.02 -2.92 -15.63
CA ARG A 341 -15.77 -3.01 -14.88
C ARG A 341 -15.91 -2.27 -13.55
N VAL A 342 -15.98 -3.00 -12.46
CA VAL A 342 -16.03 -2.47 -11.09
C VAL A 342 -14.62 -2.52 -10.49
N THR A 343 -14.20 -1.41 -9.89
CA THR A 343 -12.96 -1.35 -9.10
C THR A 343 -13.34 -1.24 -7.64
N THR A 344 -12.88 -2.20 -6.83
CA THR A 344 -13.13 -2.26 -5.39
C THR A 344 -11.82 -2.37 -4.61
N ASP A 345 -11.78 -1.87 -3.37
CA ASP A 345 -10.64 -2.02 -2.45
C ASP A 345 -10.73 -3.29 -1.59
N HIS A 346 -11.91 -3.93 -1.60
CA HIS A 346 -12.24 -5.08 -0.80
C HIS A 346 -13.00 -6.11 -1.65
N VAL A 347 -12.74 -7.37 -1.37
CA VAL A 347 -13.35 -8.49 -2.06
C VAL A 347 -13.72 -9.53 -1.02
N ASP A 348 -15.02 -9.81 -0.86
CA ASP A 348 -15.52 -10.77 0.12
C ASP A 348 -15.14 -12.21 -0.24
N GLU A 349 -15.11 -12.54 -1.54
CA GLU A 349 -14.85 -13.91 -2.03
C GLU A 349 -13.83 -13.91 -3.18
N THR A 350 -12.66 -14.52 -2.94
CA THR A 350 -11.57 -14.54 -3.95
C THR A 350 -11.60 -15.75 -4.89
N LYS A 351 -12.32 -16.80 -4.51
CA LYS A 351 -12.74 -17.96 -5.31
C LYS A 351 -14.03 -18.48 -4.67
N ALA A 352 -14.99 -18.94 -5.47
CA ALA A 352 -16.23 -19.53 -4.94
C ALA A 352 -15.90 -20.50 -3.80
N ASP A 353 -16.52 -20.28 -2.64
CA ASP A 353 -16.44 -21.12 -1.43
C ASP A 353 -15.04 -21.30 -0.81
N SER A 354 -14.12 -20.35 -0.99
CA SER A 354 -12.77 -20.40 -0.40
C SER A 354 -12.65 -19.54 0.86
N TRP A 355 -13.04 -20.09 2.01
CA TRP A 355 -12.82 -19.50 3.33
C TRP A 355 -12.02 -20.45 4.24
N ARG A 356 -11.35 -19.91 5.26
CA ARG A 356 -10.64 -20.70 6.28
C ARG A 356 -10.86 -20.14 7.68
N ILE A 357 -10.97 -21.02 8.66
CA ILE A 357 -11.00 -20.66 10.07
C ILE A 357 -9.61 -20.92 10.68
N LEU A 358 -9.06 -19.94 11.37
CA LEU A 358 -7.77 -20.04 12.06
C LEU A 358 -7.95 -19.82 13.55
N VAL A 359 -7.27 -20.63 14.36
CA VAL A 359 -7.10 -20.34 15.79
C VAL A 359 -5.93 -19.37 15.96
N VAL A 360 -6.20 -18.25 16.61
CA VAL A 360 -5.23 -17.16 16.84
C VAL A 360 -4.49 -17.42 18.16
N PRO A 361 -3.14 -17.41 18.17
CA PRO A 361 -2.36 -17.50 19.41
C PRO A 361 -2.75 -16.42 20.41
N ALA A 362 -2.81 -16.75 21.70
CA ALA A 362 -3.31 -15.82 22.74
C ALA A 362 -2.58 -14.46 22.74
N PRO A 363 -1.23 -14.37 22.64
CA PRO A 363 -0.54 -13.07 22.60
C PRO A 363 -0.92 -12.21 21.38
N LEU A 364 -1.23 -12.84 20.24
CA LEU A 364 -1.70 -12.13 19.05
C LEU A 364 -3.15 -11.70 19.20
N MET A 365 -3.99 -12.51 19.85
CA MET A 365 -5.37 -12.15 20.14
C MET A 365 -5.44 -10.94 21.08
N ASP A 366 -4.58 -10.87 22.09
CA ASP A 366 -4.48 -9.70 22.98
C ASP A 366 -4.06 -8.43 22.20
N LEU A 367 -3.10 -8.53 21.28
CA LEU A 367 -2.75 -7.43 20.39
C LEU A 367 -3.92 -7.00 19.50
N ILE A 368 -4.68 -7.95 18.95
CA ILE A 368 -5.88 -7.67 18.14
C ILE A 368 -6.95 -6.94 18.97
N ARG A 369 -7.17 -7.34 20.23
CA ARG A 369 -8.09 -6.66 21.16
C ARG A 369 -7.70 -5.21 21.37
N VAL A 370 -6.42 -4.94 21.60
CA VAL A 370 -5.89 -3.56 21.75
C VAL A 370 -6.13 -2.76 20.47
N VAL A 371 -5.90 -3.32 19.30
CA VAL A 371 -6.18 -2.63 18.02
C VAL A 371 -7.67 -2.29 17.89
N ILE A 372 -8.55 -3.22 18.25
CA ILE A 372 -10.00 -2.98 18.21
C ILE A 372 -10.40 -1.87 19.19
N ASP A 373 -9.87 -1.87 20.41
CA ASP A 373 -10.14 -0.81 21.40
C ASP A 373 -9.64 0.57 20.93
N VAL A 374 -8.42 0.64 20.40
CA VAL A 374 -7.79 1.91 20.04
C VAL A 374 -8.38 2.49 18.75
N PHE A 375 -8.59 1.67 17.72
CA PHE A 375 -8.92 2.16 16.38
C PHE A 375 -10.38 1.98 15.99
N HIS A 376 -11.05 0.96 16.52
CA HIS A 376 -12.38 0.53 16.07
C HIS A 376 -13.48 0.73 17.09
N THR A 377 -13.12 1.18 18.29
CA THR A 377 -14.08 1.49 19.36
C THR A 377 -14.23 3.00 19.48
N ASP A 378 -15.47 3.46 19.49
CA ASP A 378 -15.80 4.88 19.69
C ASP A 378 -15.81 5.26 21.18
N PRO A 379 -15.88 6.56 21.53
CA PRO A 379 -15.92 6.99 22.94
C PRO A 379 -17.14 6.51 23.73
N ALA A 380 -18.20 6.05 23.07
CA ALA A 380 -19.38 5.45 23.71
C ALA A 380 -19.22 3.93 23.95
N GLY A 381 -18.09 3.35 23.53
CA GLY A 381 -17.80 1.92 23.65
C GLY A 381 -18.37 1.07 22.51
N HIS A 382 -18.86 1.68 21.42
CA HIS A 382 -19.39 0.96 20.28
C HIS A 382 -18.25 0.51 19.34
N VAL A 383 -18.24 -0.78 18.99
CA VAL A 383 -17.24 -1.37 18.11
C VAL A 383 -17.74 -1.36 16.67
N HIS A 384 -16.96 -0.79 15.75
CA HIS A 384 -17.26 -0.77 14.32
C HIS A 384 -16.95 -2.12 13.66
N THR A 385 -17.84 -3.11 13.80
CA THR A 385 -17.60 -4.50 13.38
C THR A 385 -17.36 -4.67 11.87
N LYS A 386 -17.95 -3.81 11.03
CA LYS A 386 -17.80 -3.85 9.57
C LYS A 386 -16.55 -3.13 9.04
N ALA A 387 -15.79 -2.47 9.91
CA ALA A 387 -14.54 -1.84 9.52
C ALA A 387 -13.46 -2.91 9.25
N ARG A 388 -12.49 -2.60 8.38
CA ARG A 388 -11.33 -3.47 8.18
C ARG A 388 -10.51 -3.51 9.47
N LEU A 389 -10.17 -4.72 9.91
CA LEU A 389 -9.37 -4.94 11.11
C LEU A 389 -8.06 -4.15 11.07
N VAL A 390 -7.40 -4.08 9.89
CA VAL A 390 -6.24 -3.23 9.66
C VAL A 390 -6.69 -1.83 9.25
N PRO A 391 -6.50 -0.79 10.09
CA PRO A 391 -6.98 0.55 9.80
C PRO A 391 -6.34 1.16 8.55
N GLY A 392 -7.15 1.87 7.75
CA GLY A 392 -6.70 2.55 6.53
C GLY A 392 -6.07 3.91 6.80
N LEU A 393 -4.75 4.03 6.75
CA LEU A 393 -4.00 5.25 7.16
C LEU A 393 -4.16 6.49 6.25
N GLN A 394 -4.64 6.30 5.02
CA GLN A 394 -4.82 7.41 4.07
C GLN A 394 -6.30 7.74 3.84
N ALA A 395 -7.14 6.72 3.85
CA ALA A 395 -8.58 6.82 3.72
C ALA A 395 -9.18 5.59 4.42
N ASP A 396 -10.37 5.77 4.97
CA ASP A 396 -11.10 4.73 5.68
C ASP A 396 -11.23 3.48 4.80
N ASP A 397 -10.95 2.33 5.40
CA ASP A 397 -11.03 1.00 4.77
C ASP A 397 -10.34 0.85 3.40
N THR A 398 -9.37 1.70 3.07
CA THR A 398 -8.79 1.77 1.72
C THR A 398 -7.29 1.49 1.70
N GLY A 399 -6.84 0.66 0.75
CA GLY A 399 -5.42 0.46 0.46
C GLY A 399 -4.58 -0.10 1.62
N GLY A 400 -3.28 0.15 1.58
CA GLY A 400 -2.32 -0.20 2.65
C GLY A 400 -1.15 -1.09 2.20
N GLN A 401 -1.36 -2.02 1.25
CA GLN A 401 -0.32 -2.99 0.89
C GLN A 401 0.98 -2.35 0.37
N SER A 402 0.87 -1.36 -0.52
CA SER A 402 2.04 -0.68 -1.09
C SER A 402 2.79 0.13 -0.04
N ALA A 403 2.08 0.77 0.88
CA ALA A 403 2.67 1.52 1.98
C ALA A 403 3.43 0.58 2.92
N PHE A 404 2.80 -0.52 3.31
CA PHE A 404 3.44 -1.55 4.13
C PHE A 404 4.65 -2.20 3.47
N ARG A 405 4.59 -2.56 2.18
CA ARG A 405 5.75 -3.10 1.47
C ARG A 405 6.95 -2.15 1.48
N ASN A 406 6.69 -0.85 1.29
CA ASN A 406 7.74 0.17 1.33
C ASN A 406 8.30 0.33 2.75
N ALA A 407 7.42 0.39 3.76
CA ALA A 407 7.82 0.51 5.16
C ALA A 407 8.64 -0.71 5.62
N LEU A 408 8.17 -1.92 5.31
CA LEU A 408 8.87 -3.18 5.60
C LEU A 408 10.26 -3.21 4.95
N THR A 409 10.36 -2.76 3.69
CA THR A 409 11.66 -2.66 3.00
C THR A 409 12.59 -1.67 3.69
N GLY A 410 12.08 -0.52 4.14
CA GLY A 410 12.86 0.49 4.87
C GLY A 410 13.32 -0.02 6.23
N ALA A 411 12.40 -0.58 7.03
CA ALA A 411 12.66 -1.18 8.33
C ALA A 411 13.73 -2.28 8.25
N ALA A 412 13.60 -3.18 7.27
CA ALA A 412 14.57 -4.24 7.05
C ALA A 412 15.96 -3.74 6.64
N ALA A 413 16.02 -2.65 5.88
CA ALA A 413 17.29 -2.02 5.54
C ALA A 413 17.95 -1.40 6.77
N ALA A 414 17.17 -0.74 7.64
CA ALA A 414 17.65 -0.16 8.89
C ALA A 414 18.21 -1.22 9.86
N GLU A 415 17.65 -2.43 9.84
CA GLU A 415 18.10 -3.56 10.66
C GLU A 415 19.18 -4.43 10.00
N GLY A 416 19.72 -4.02 8.85
CA GLY A 416 20.75 -4.80 8.13
C GLY A 416 20.25 -6.12 7.53
N LEU A 417 18.94 -6.39 7.57
CA LEU A 417 18.30 -7.61 7.08
C LEU A 417 17.97 -7.57 5.57
N ASN A 418 18.49 -6.56 4.85
CA ASN A 418 18.41 -6.46 3.38
C ASN A 418 19.78 -6.65 2.69
N MET A 419 20.80 -7.12 3.42
CA MET A 419 22.13 -7.32 2.88
C MET A 419 22.22 -8.64 2.09
N ARG A 420 22.77 -8.55 0.88
CA ARG A 420 23.39 -9.71 0.23
C ARG A 420 24.71 -9.93 0.95
N LEU A 421 24.81 -11.02 1.71
CA LEU A 421 26.08 -11.42 2.31
C LEU A 421 27.00 -11.90 1.18
N GLU A 422 27.88 -11.02 0.70
CA GLU A 422 29.10 -11.43 0.00
C GLU A 422 30.12 -11.81 1.06
N ASP A 423 29.96 -13.00 1.64
CA ASP A 423 30.96 -13.53 2.55
C ASP A 423 32.15 -14.06 1.74
N THR A 424 33.22 -13.28 1.70
CA THR A 424 34.42 -13.51 0.87
C THR A 424 35.23 -14.73 1.31
N LYS A 425 34.87 -15.42 2.40
CA LYS A 425 35.58 -16.61 2.89
C LYS A 425 34.87 -17.96 2.63
N LEU A 426 33.61 -17.97 2.20
CA LEU A 426 32.85 -19.20 1.88
C LEU A 426 32.80 -19.50 0.37
N ARG A 427 33.95 -19.39 -0.30
CA ARG A 427 34.14 -19.88 -1.67
C ARG A 427 34.29 -21.41 -1.64
N ALA A 428 33.19 -22.17 -1.75
CA ALA A 428 33.20 -23.45 -2.49
C ALA A 428 31.87 -24.21 -2.54
N ARG A 429 30.95 -24.13 -1.55
CA ARG A 429 29.85 -25.11 -1.49
C ARG A 429 28.45 -24.64 -1.09
N GLN A 430 28.25 -23.41 -0.61
CA GLN A 430 26.93 -22.94 -0.21
C GLN A 430 26.69 -21.54 -0.77
N GLY A 431 25.68 -21.42 -1.64
CA GLY A 431 25.38 -20.18 -2.36
C GLY A 431 25.03 -19.00 -1.44
N MET A 432 25.11 -17.80 -2.00
CA MET A 432 24.75 -16.53 -1.34
C MET A 432 23.42 -16.65 -0.57
N VAL A 433 23.46 -16.42 0.75
CA VAL A 433 22.25 -16.39 1.59
C VAL A 433 21.78 -14.95 1.69
N THR A 434 20.57 -14.68 1.19
CA THR A 434 19.92 -13.38 1.38
C THR A 434 18.84 -13.51 2.45
N VAL A 435 18.79 -12.54 3.36
CA VAL A 435 17.61 -12.27 4.18
C VAL A 435 16.91 -11.09 3.51
N ALA A 436 15.62 -11.23 3.24
CA ALA A 436 14.84 -10.16 2.62
C ALA A 436 13.39 -10.31 3.10
N PRO A 437 13.00 -9.61 4.18
CA PRO A 437 11.64 -9.67 4.70
C PRO A 437 10.68 -9.00 3.71
N THR A 438 10.07 -9.83 2.87
CA THR A 438 8.91 -9.44 2.06
C THR A 438 7.65 -10.05 2.67
N PRO A 439 6.44 -9.55 2.37
CA PRO A 439 5.22 -10.13 2.93
C PRO A 439 5.10 -11.64 2.67
N GLN A 440 5.47 -12.09 1.46
CA GLN A 440 5.50 -13.52 1.13
C GLN A 440 6.54 -14.29 1.94
N ARG A 441 7.69 -13.69 2.25
CA ARG A 441 8.73 -14.33 3.07
C ARG A 441 8.32 -14.42 4.54
N MET A 442 7.55 -13.45 5.07
CA MET A 442 6.99 -13.56 6.43
C MET A 442 6.05 -14.77 6.56
N ARG A 443 5.18 -14.97 5.57
CA ARG A 443 4.35 -16.17 5.46
C ARG A 443 5.17 -17.46 5.32
N GLN A 444 6.30 -17.43 4.63
CA GLN A 444 7.18 -18.60 4.55
C GLN A 444 7.92 -18.85 5.87
N SER A 445 8.35 -17.81 6.58
CA SER A 445 8.96 -17.91 7.90
C SER A 445 8.04 -18.57 8.92
N PHE A 446 6.73 -18.30 8.86
CA PHE A 446 5.71 -19.02 9.64
C PHE A 446 5.81 -20.54 9.42
N ALA A 447 5.74 -20.96 8.15
CA ALA A 447 5.83 -22.38 7.79
C ALA A 447 7.15 -23.00 8.24
N THR A 448 8.28 -22.30 8.05
CA THR A 448 9.61 -22.77 8.47
C THR A 448 9.73 -22.90 9.98
N ALA A 449 9.14 -21.98 10.75
CA ALA A 449 9.17 -22.03 12.22
C ALA A 449 8.38 -23.22 12.79
N LEU A 450 7.34 -23.67 12.08
CA LEU A 450 6.56 -24.85 12.44
C LEU A 450 7.16 -26.16 11.89
N GLN A 451 7.83 -26.11 10.73
CA GLN A 451 8.48 -27.27 10.09
C GLN A 451 9.66 -27.87 10.88
N ALA A 452 10.10 -27.22 11.97
CA ALA A 452 10.95 -27.86 12.98
C ALA A 452 10.28 -29.12 13.58
N ASN A 453 8.95 -29.21 13.53
CA ASN A 453 8.17 -30.37 13.95
C ASN A 453 7.55 -31.07 12.71
N ARG A 454 8.21 -32.11 12.19
CA ARG A 454 7.83 -32.79 10.92
C ARG A 454 6.47 -33.48 10.95
N GLU A 455 5.95 -33.81 12.13
CA GLU A 455 4.71 -34.56 12.31
C GLU A 455 3.47 -33.72 11.95
N VAL A 456 3.61 -32.39 11.90
CA VAL A 456 2.51 -31.42 11.77
C VAL A 456 2.43 -30.79 10.37
N VAL A 457 3.19 -31.29 9.38
CA VAL A 457 3.31 -30.67 8.03
C VAL A 457 1.98 -30.51 7.29
N GLU A 458 1.09 -31.51 7.36
CA GLU A 458 -0.21 -31.43 6.71
C GLU A 458 -1.15 -30.44 7.42
N ASN A 459 -1.07 -30.34 8.74
CA ASN A 459 -1.80 -29.33 9.52
C ASN A 459 -1.31 -27.92 9.17
N ILE A 460 0.00 -27.72 9.00
CA ILE A 460 0.60 -26.44 8.57
C ILE A 460 0.13 -26.10 7.14
N ARG A 461 0.07 -27.08 6.23
CA ARG A 461 -0.44 -26.87 4.86
C ARG A 461 -1.91 -26.44 4.88
N ALA A 462 -2.74 -27.11 5.67
CA ALA A 462 -4.15 -26.75 5.85
C ALA A 462 -4.30 -25.34 6.46
N TYR A 463 -3.54 -25.02 7.50
CA TYR A 463 -3.51 -23.69 8.14
C TYR A 463 -3.14 -22.58 7.14
N MET A 464 -2.20 -22.84 6.22
CA MET A 464 -1.84 -21.89 5.16
C MET A 464 -2.82 -21.86 3.99
N GLY A 465 -3.83 -22.74 3.92
CA GLY A 465 -4.70 -22.89 2.75
C GLY A 465 -3.98 -23.46 1.53
N HIS A 466 -2.95 -24.30 1.73
CA HIS A 466 -2.30 -25.06 0.68
C HIS A 466 -3.01 -26.40 0.45
N ARG A 467 -3.05 -26.85 -0.81
CA ARG A 467 -3.68 -28.11 -1.24
C ARG A 467 -3.02 -29.32 -0.57
N ARG A 468 -3.82 -30.33 -0.23
CA ARG A 468 -3.35 -31.66 0.20
C ARG A 468 -3.09 -32.49 -1.07
N GLY A 469 -1.83 -32.81 -1.37
CA GLY A 469 -1.47 -33.59 -2.57
C GLY A 469 -1.69 -32.87 -3.92
N THR A 470 -1.98 -33.63 -4.99
CA THR A 470 -2.27 -33.15 -6.36
C THR A 470 -3.74 -32.89 -6.65
N GLU A 471 -4.64 -33.32 -5.77
CA GLU A 471 -6.09 -33.16 -5.96
C GLU A 471 -6.62 -31.88 -5.33
N VAL A 472 -7.63 -31.35 -5.99
CA VAL A 472 -8.26 -30.08 -5.67
C VAL A 472 -9.40 -30.35 -4.71
N ILE A 473 -9.17 -30.22 -3.41
CA ILE A 473 -10.28 -30.08 -2.47
C ILE A 473 -10.61 -28.58 -2.39
N HIS A 474 -11.31 -28.10 -3.41
CA HIS A 474 -12.13 -26.91 -3.29
C HIS A 474 -13.42 -27.36 -2.61
N GLN A 475 -13.61 -27.01 -1.33
CA GLN A 475 -14.92 -26.63 -0.73
C GLN A 475 -14.89 -26.53 0.82
N HIS A 476 -14.02 -27.24 1.56
CA HIS A 476 -14.14 -27.31 3.02
C HIS A 476 -12.81 -27.30 3.79
N TYR A 477 -12.06 -26.19 3.78
CA TYR A 477 -10.91 -26.10 4.69
C TYR A 477 -11.39 -25.70 6.10
N LEU A 478 -11.79 -26.75 6.83
CA LEU A 478 -12.02 -26.86 8.29
C LEU A 478 -13.47 -26.75 8.80
N LEU A 479 -14.45 -27.27 8.06
CA LEU A 479 -15.72 -27.68 8.69
C LEU A 479 -15.73 -29.14 9.14
N GLU A 480 -14.79 -29.96 8.67
CA GLU A 480 -14.77 -31.40 8.98
C GLU A 480 -14.26 -31.71 10.41
N ASP A 481 -13.46 -30.82 11.01
CA ASP A 481 -13.00 -30.92 12.40
C ASP A 481 -13.60 -29.79 13.25
N LEU A 482 -14.78 -30.04 13.82
CA LEU A 482 -15.47 -29.13 14.74
C LEU A 482 -14.64 -28.78 15.99
N GLU A 483 -13.67 -29.62 16.36
CA GLU A 483 -12.81 -29.39 17.52
C GLU A 483 -11.57 -28.55 17.16
N MET A 484 -11.29 -28.33 15.87
CA MET A 484 -10.17 -27.55 15.34
C MET A 484 -8.82 -27.95 15.96
N LYS A 485 -8.60 -29.24 16.25
CA LYS A 485 -7.42 -29.73 16.98
C LYS A 485 -6.11 -29.31 16.29
N PRO A 486 -5.93 -29.52 14.96
CA PRO A 486 -4.74 -29.07 14.24
C PRO A 486 -4.43 -27.57 14.37
N GLN A 487 -5.47 -26.73 14.39
CA GLN A 487 -5.31 -25.27 14.47
C GLN A 487 -4.94 -24.86 15.89
N ARG A 488 -5.55 -25.50 16.90
CA ARG A 488 -5.21 -25.30 18.32
C ARG A 488 -3.76 -25.69 18.60
N ASP A 489 -3.27 -26.81 18.07
CA ASP A 489 -1.88 -27.25 18.24
C ASP A 489 -0.89 -26.26 17.62
N VAL A 490 -1.19 -25.76 16.41
CA VAL A 490 -0.39 -24.71 15.75
C VAL A 490 -0.40 -23.43 16.58
N ALA A 491 -1.56 -23.00 17.08
CA ALA A 491 -1.68 -21.79 17.90
C ALA A 491 -0.96 -21.91 19.25
N ALA A 492 -1.02 -23.09 19.89
CA ALA A 492 -0.29 -23.40 21.12
C ALA A 492 1.23 -23.35 20.88
N THR A 493 1.71 -23.99 19.82
CA THR A 493 3.13 -23.96 19.42
C THR A 493 3.60 -22.53 19.16
N MET A 494 2.79 -21.71 18.48
CA MET A 494 3.14 -20.30 18.25
C MET A 494 3.10 -19.48 19.54
N THR A 495 2.15 -19.75 20.44
CA THR A 495 2.11 -19.10 21.76
C THR A 495 3.40 -19.35 22.53
N GLU A 496 3.85 -20.60 22.61
CA GLU A 496 5.10 -20.98 23.27
C GLU A 496 6.32 -20.28 22.63
N GLN A 497 6.40 -20.25 21.29
CA GLN A 497 7.48 -19.56 20.59
C GLN A 497 7.47 -18.05 20.83
N ILE A 498 6.30 -17.41 20.88
CA ILE A 498 6.18 -15.97 21.16
C ILE A 498 6.66 -15.69 22.57
N VAL A 499 6.13 -16.39 23.58
CA VAL A 499 6.49 -16.19 24.99
C VAL A 499 7.99 -16.40 25.21
N THR A 500 8.58 -17.38 24.52
CA THR A 500 10.00 -17.73 24.68
C THR A 500 10.94 -16.76 23.95
N ARG A 501 10.58 -16.32 22.73
CA ARG A 501 11.48 -15.54 21.85
C ARG A 501 11.21 -14.04 21.86
N LEU A 502 10.05 -13.62 22.34
CA LEU A 502 9.60 -12.23 22.44
C LEU A 502 8.97 -12.03 23.83
N PRO A 503 9.77 -12.05 24.92
CA PRO A 503 9.25 -11.97 26.29
C PRO A 503 8.52 -10.65 26.57
N ASP A 504 8.90 -9.57 25.89
CA ASP A 504 8.24 -8.25 25.97
C ASP A 504 6.92 -8.18 25.18
N GLY A 505 6.52 -9.29 24.55
CA GLY A 505 5.28 -9.41 23.79
C GLY A 505 5.37 -8.91 22.34
N LEU A 506 4.19 -8.71 21.73
CA LEU A 506 4.05 -8.32 20.31
C LEU A 506 3.86 -6.81 20.11
N MET A 507 3.55 -6.06 21.16
CA MET A 507 3.44 -4.60 21.14
C MET A 507 4.84 -3.98 21.25
N VAL A 508 5.62 -4.12 20.17
CA VAL A 508 7.02 -3.65 20.16
C VAL A 508 7.05 -2.12 20.12
N PRO A 509 7.68 -1.45 21.10
CA PRO A 509 7.73 0.00 21.16
C PRO A 509 8.25 0.64 19.86
N THR A 510 7.58 1.69 19.39
CA THR A 510 7.98 2.41 18.17
C THR A 510 7.82 3.92 18.29
N ALA A 511 8.71 4.66 17.64
CA ALA A 511 8.62 6.10 17.49
C ALA A 511 7.92 6.56 16.20
N THR A 512 7.44 5.60 15.40
CA THR A 512 6.77 5.92 14.13
C THR A 512 5.28 6.10 14.37
N SER A 513 4.74 7.30 14.13
CA SER A 513 3.30 7.56 14.28
C SER A 513 2.49 6.92 13.14
N CYS A 514 1.26 6.52 13.45
CA CYS A 514 0.28 6.03 12.47
C CYS A 514 -0.83 7.04 12.17
N THR A 515 -0.96 8.12 12.95
CA THR A 515 -2.04 9.11 12.91
C THR A 515 -1.73 10.27 11.94
N THR A 516 -1.09 9.95 10.81
CA THR A 516 -0.66 10.98 9.85
C THR A 516 -1.87 11.70 9.23
N GLY A 517 -1.78 13.03 9.04
CA GLY A 517 -2.91 13.91 8.68
C GLY A 517 -3.58 13.70 7.32
N ARG A 518 -3.40 12.53 6.67
CA ARG A 518 -4.01 12.19 5.39
C ARG A 518 -5.42 11.60 5.53
N GLN A 519 -5.66 10.81 6.57
CA GLN A 519 -7.00 10.32 6.91
C GLN A 519 -7.66 11.29 7.89
N ARG A 520 -8.70 12.00 7.45
CA ARG A 520 -9.32 13.08 8.27
C ARG A 520 -9.91 12.58 9.59
N ALA A 521 -10.54 11.40 9.61
CA ALA A 521 -11.14 10.83 10.81
C ALA A 521 -10.08 10.47 11.87
N LEU A 522 -9.06 9.71 11.46
CA LEU A 522 -7.92 9.37 12.33
C LEU A 522 -7.15 10.62 12.77
N ALA A 523 -6.99 11.62 11.89
CA ALA A 523 -6.33 12.88 12.23
C ALA A 523 -7.08 13.67 13.32
N ARG A 524 -8.42 13.63 13.34
CA ARG A 524 -9.23 14.26 14.40
C ARG A 524 -9.05 13.56 15.74
N ARG A 525 -8.86 12.25 15.74
CA ARG A 525 -8.63 11.42 16.93
C ARG A 525 -7.15 11.21 17.23
N ALA A 526 -6.24 11.92 16.57
CA ALA A 526 -4.81 11.65 16.66
C ALA A 526 -4.29 11.75 18.10
N ALA A 527 -4.70 12.79 18.85
CA ALA A 527 -4.29 12.97 20.24
C ALA A 527 -4.82 11.86 21.16
N GLU A 528 -6.07 11.44 20.98
CA GLU A 528 -6.70 10.34 21.72
C GLU A 528 -5.98 9.01 21.44
N VAL A 529 -5.76 8.69 20.17
CA VAL A 529 -5.10 7.46 19.73
C VAL A 529 -3.64 7.43 20.19
N ASP A 530 -2.88 8.52 19.98
CA ASP A 530 -1.49 8.58 20.39
C ASP A 530 -1.37 8.47 21.91
N ALA A 531 -2.27 9.10 22.70
CA ALA A 531 -2.30 8.96 24.16
C ALA A 531 -2.53 7.50 24.61
N LYS A 532 -3.56 6.84 24.06
CA LYS A 532 -3.81 5.41 24.36
C LYS A 532 -2.60 4.54 24.03
N LEU A 533 -1.93 4.79 22.90
CA LEU A 533 -0.75 4.03 22.49
C LEU A 533 0.48 4.31 23.38
N ILE A 534 0.61 5.53 23.92
CA ILE A 534 1.65 5.91 24.88
C ILE A 534 1.41 5.23 26.23
N ASP A 535 0.17 5.24 26.73
CA ASP A 535 -0.21 4.58 27.99
C ASP A 535 0.09 3.07 27.96
N LEU A 536 -0.03 2.46 26.78
CA LEU A 536 0.31 1.05 26.54
C LEU A 536 1.82 0.82 26.33
N GLY A 537 2.64 1.87 26.30
CA GLY A 537 4.08 1.79 25.98
C GLY A 537 4.38 1.41 24.53
N TRP A 538 3.37 1.34 23.66
CA TRP A 538 3.54 0.89 22.28
C TRP A 538 4.04 2.00 21.36
N PHE A 539 3.60 3.25 21.60
CA PHE A 539 4.13 4.44 20.95
C PHE A 539 5.05 5.19 21.91
N VAL A 540 6.29 5.40 21.50
CA VAL A 540 7.30 6.11 22.30
C VAL A 540 7.67 7.40 21.59
N GLU A 541 7.42 8.52 22.24
CA GLU A 541 7.83 9.81 21.69
C GLU A 541 9.36 9.91 21.64
N GLN A 542 9.93 10.14 20.45
CA GLN A 542 11.33 10.54 20.35
C GLN A 542 11.48 12.00 20.75
N ILE A 543 11.84 12.20 22.01
CA ILE A 543 12.28 13.49 22.54
C ILE A 543 13.82 13.49 22.42
N PRO A 544 14.44 14.48 21.73
CA PRO A 544 15.89 14.66 21.75
C PRO A 544 16.40 14.81 23.19
N ASP A 545 17.66 14.44 23.45
CA ASP A 545 18.29 14.64 24.76
C ASP A 545 18.15 16.11 25.22
N GLY A 546 17.61 16.30 26.43
CA GLY A 546 17.34 17.60 27.06
C GLY A 546 15.94 17.69 27.68
N ASP A 547 15.70 18.72 28.48
CA ASP A 547 14.40 18.98 29.11
C ASP A 547 13.44 19.63 28.09
N TRP A 548 12.93 18.84 27.15
CA TRP A 548 12.02 19.29 26.09
C TRP A 548 10.62 18.71 26.27
N LEU A 549 9.60 19.56 26.18
CA LEU A 549 8.19 19.14 26.22
C LEU A 549 7.56 19.22 24.84
N SER A 550 6.61 18.33 24.57
CA SER A 550 5.69 18.54 23.46
C SER A 550 4.84 19.79 23.70
N VAL A 551 4.29 20.37 22.63
CA VAL A 551 3.35 21.51 22.73
C VAL A 551 2.16 21.20 23.64
N ALA A 552 1.70 19.95 23.67
CA ALA A 552 0.59 19.51 24.53
C ALA A 552 0.99 19.50 26.01
N GLN A 553 2.14 18.90 26.34
CA GLN A 553 2.66 18.89 27.71
C GLN A 553 3.01 20.30 28.20
N ALA A 554 3.56 21.16 27.32
CA ALA A 554 3.82 22.55 27.65
C ALA A 554 2.52 23.33 27.92
N ALA A 555 1.45 23.03 27.18
CA ALA A 555 0.14 23.61 27.37
C ALA A 555 -0.49 23.17 28.70
N GLU A 556 -0.41 21.87 29.01
CA GLU A 556 -0.87 21.30 30.28
C GLU A 556 -0.11 21.88 31.47
N LEU A 557 1.23 21.90 31.42
CA LEU A 557 2.07 22.41 32.49
C LEU A 557 1.81 23.89 32.80
N ARG A 558 1.47 24.67 31.77
CA ARG A 558 1.14 26.09 31.90
C ARG A 558 -0.35 26.36 32.14
N GLY A 559 -1.21 25.35 32.04
CA GLY A 559 -2.67 25.52 32.15
C GLY A 559 -3.28 26.35 31.01
N VAL A 560 -2.70 26.29 29.80
CA VAL A 560 -3.17 27.03 28.61
C VAL A 560 -3.50 26.09 27.45
N THR A 561 -4.01 26.63 26.34
CA THR A 561 -4.27 25.84 25.13
C THR A 561 -3.00 25.64 24.29
N THR A 562 -2.97 24.55 23.50
CA THR A 562 -1.89 24.28 22.53
C THR A 562 -1.74 25.39 21.48
N ALA A 563 -2.83 26.07 21.13
CA ALA A 563 -2.81 27.21 20.21
C ALA A 563 -2.04 28.41 20.77
N GLN A 564 -2.18 28.67 22.08
CA GLN A 564 -1.45 29.75 22.76
C GLN A 564 0.05 29.44 22.80
N ILE A 565 0.45 28.21 23.14
CA ILE A 565 1.87 27.79 23.07
C ILE A 565 2.45 27.97 21.66
N LEU A 566 1.71 27.59 20.61
CA LEU A 566 2.15 27.77 19.23
C LEU A 566 2.25 29.25 18.82
N ASP A 567 1.39 30.11 19.34
CA ASP A 567 1.45 31.55 19.13
C ASP A 567 2.67 32.16 19.85
N ASP A 568 2.96 31.71 21.06
CA ASP A 568 4.15 32.13 21.82
C ASP A 568 5.46 31.73 21.15
N ILE A 569 5.51 30.51 20.60
CA ILE A 569 6.60 30.05 19.74
C ILE A 569 6.73 30.97 18.51
N ARG A 570 5.63 31.28 17.82
CA ARG A 570 5.63 32.09 16.59
C ARG A 570 6.10 33.52 16.85
N ASN A 571 5.72 34.06 18.00
CA ASN A 571 6.08 35.41 18.44
C ASN A 571 7.46 35.47 19.13
N GLY A 572 8.20 34.35 19.17
CA GLY A 572 9.54 34.29 19.77
C GLY A 572 9.57 34.39 21.30
N ARG A 573 8.42 34.22 21.96
CA ARG A 573 8.28 34.27 23.42
C ARG A 573 8.70 32.96 24.10
N LEU A 574 8.55 31.84 23.41
CA LEU A 574 9.03 30.52 23.87
C LEU A 574 10.13 30.01 22.96
N GLU A 575 11.25 29.65 23.58
CA GLU A 575 12.31 28.93 22.89
C GLU A 575 11.81 27.54 22.50
N SER A 576 12.07 27.17 21.24
CA SER A 576 11.56 25.93 20.68
C SER A 576 12.50 25.36 19.65
N MET A 577 12.49 24.05 19.51
CA MET A 577 13.17 23.35 18.42
C MET A 577 12.16 22.69 17.49
N LYS A 578 12.46 22.70 16.19
CA LYS A 578 11.74 21.91 15.20
C LYS A 578 12.29 20.50 15.18
N ALA A 579 11.64 19.58 15.86
CA ALA A 579 11.95 18.16 15.76
C ALA A 579 11.37 17.59 14.46
N LEU A 580 12.22 16.92 13.69
CA LEU A 580 11.79 16.23 12.47
C LEU A 580 10.84 15.09 12.86
N ARG A 581 9.67 15.03 12.25
CA ARG A 581 8.84 13.83 12.36
C ARG A 581 9.48 12.74 11.50
N ALA A 582 9.96 11.66 12.11
CA ALA A 582 10.68 10.58 11.40
C ALA A 582 9.84 9.93 10.28
N ASP A 583 8.52 10.09 10.33
CA ASP A 583 7.50 9.49 9.47
C ASP A 583 6.81 10.48 8.51
N GLN A 584 6.96 11.80 8.72
CA GLN A 584 6.29 12.85 7.93
C GLN A 584 7.32 13.82 7.34
N ALA A 585 7.09 14.28 6.11
CA ALA A 585 7.81 15.41 5.55
C ALA A 585 7.37 16.73 6.22
N GLY A 586 7.55 16.84 7.54
CA GLY A 586 7.08 17.92 8.40
C GLY A 586 7.83 17.95 9.73
N PHE A 587 7.57 19.01 10.49
CA PHE A 587 8.23 19.28 11.77
C PHE A 587 7.18 19.37 12.87
N ARG A 588 7.51 18.91 14.07
CA ARG A 588 6.80 19.29 15.31
C ARG A 588 7.66 20.28 16.10
N TYR A 589 7.02 21.13 16.90
CA TYR A 589 7.73 21.97 17.84
C TYR A 589 7.86 21.24 19.18
N LEU A 590 9.05 21.31 19.77
CA LEU A 590 9.28 21.00 21.17
C LEU A 590 9.67 22.29 21.89
N VAL A 591 9.21 22.44 23.12
CA VAL A 591 9.39 23.64 23.95
C VAL A 591 10.41 23.32 25.04
N ASP A 592 11.36 24.21 25.26
CA ASP A 592 12.32 24.09 26.36
C ASP A 592 11.61 24.27 27.72
N VAL A 593 11.78 23.32 28.64
CA VAL A 593 11.16 23.37 29.98
C VAL A 593 11.59 24.61 30.74
N LYS A 594 12.88 24.99 30.67
CA LYS A 594 13.40 26.14 31.42
C LYS A 594 12.82 27.45 30.91
N GLY A 595 12.75 27.62 29.59
CA GLY A 595 12.09 28.76 28.96
C GLY A 595 10.59 28.84 29.30
N LEU A 596 9.90 27.70 29.34
CA LEU A 596 8.48 27.63 29.71
C LEU A 596 8.24 28.00 31.18
N LEU A 597 9.03 27.47 32.11
CA LEU A 597 8.92 27.79 33.54
C LEU A 597 9.28 29.25 33.81
N ARG A 598 10.34 29.79 33.20
CA ARG A 598 10.68 31.22 33.30
C ARG A 598 9.54 32.11 32.80
N MET A 599 8.91 31.73 31.67
CA MET A 599 7.76 32.47 31.15
C MET A 599 6.55 32.36 32.09
N ALA A 600 6.34 31.21 32.74
CA ALA A 600 5.30 31.06 33.75
C ALA A 600 5.57 31.93 34.99
N ASP A 601 6.82 32.01 35.44
CA ASP A 601 7.26 32.88 36.55
C ASP A 601 7.10 34.37 36.19
N GLU A 602 7.47 34.78 34.97
CA GLU A 602 7.30 36.17 34.48
C GLU A 602 5.82 36.58 34.33
N LEU A 603 4.94 35.62 34.04
CA LEU A 603 3.49 35.85 33.96
C LEU A 603 2.81 35.71 35.33
N GLY A 604 3.51 35.20 36.35
CA GLY A 604 3.01 34.93 37.70
C GLY A 604 2.68 36.14 38.57
N ALA A 605 2.63 37.36 38.02
CA ALA A 605 2.25 38.57 38.76
C ALA A 605 0.84 39.12 38.44
N GLY A 606 0.07 38.47 37.56
CA GLY A 606 -1.33 38.81 37.36
C GLY A 606 -1.94 38.29 36.06
N SER A 607 -3.23 37.97 36.11
CA SER A 607 -4.02 37.56 34.93
C SER A 607 -4.16 38.71 33.95
N SER A 608 -4.00 38.47 32.64
CA SER A 608 -4.35 39.49 31.64
C SER A 608 -5.87 39.59 31.47
N MET A 609 -6.36 40.79 31.17
CA MET A 609 -7.78 41.03 30.91
C MET A 609 -8.29 40.23 29.71
N ARG A 610 -7.42 39.97 28.73
CA ARG A 610 -7.75 39.13 27.57
C ARG A 610 -7.85 37.63 27.91
N GLU A 611 -6.97 37.12 28.77
CA GLU A 611 -7.08 35.74 29.28
C GLU A 611 -8.38 35.56 30.07
N LEU A 612 -8.70 36.51 30.96
CA LEU A 612 -9.94 36.48 31.73
C LEU A 612 -11.19 36.57 30.84
N ALA A 613 -11.13 37.34 29.76
CA ALA A 613 -12.20 37.41 28.76
C ALA A 613 -12.43 36.07 28.05
N HIS A 614 -11.34 35.41 27.65
CA HIS A 614 -11.41 34.11 27.03
C HIS A 614 -11.93 33.03 28.01
N GLU A 615 -11.45 33.05 29.25
CA GLU A 615 -11.89 32.15 30.34
C GLU A 615 -13.40 32.23 30.57
N LEU A 616 -13.94 33.46 30.65
CA LEU A 616 -15.37 33.68 30.91
C LEU A 616 -16.25 33.55 29.65
N GLY A 617 -15.65 33.40 28.47
CA GLY A 617 -16.36 33.41 27.19
C GLY A 617 -17.04 34.76 26.88
N GLU A 618 -16.50 35.85 27.40
CA GLU A 618 -17.07 37.19 27.31
C GLU A 618 -16.22 38.12 26.43
N PRO A 619 -16.79 39.11 25.74
CA PRO A 619 -16.01 40.07 24.96
C PRO A 619 -15.07 40.90 25.85
N TYR A 620 -13.83 41.09 25.40
CA TYR A 620 -12.82 41.91 26.10
C TYR A 620 -13.36 43.28 26.55
N ASP A 621 -14.06 43.99 25.66
CA ASP A 621 -14.60 45.31 25.95
C ASP A 621 -15.66 45.29 27.06
N LYS A 622 -16.38 44.17 27.24
CA LYS A 622 -17.40 44.02 28.28
C LYS A 622 -16.76 43.95 29.67
N ILE A 623 -15.66 43.21 29.80
CA ILE A 623 -14.87 43.15 31.04
C ILE A 623 -14.18 44.48 31.30
N ARG A 624 -13.60 45.10 30.26
CA ARG A 624 -13.00 46.43 30.38
C ARG A 624 -14.00 47.47 30.88
N GLN A 625 -15.20 47.52 30.31
CA GLN A 625 -16.26 48.43 30.73
C GLN A 625 -16.74 48.16 32.16
N TYR A 626 -16.81 46.90 32.58
CA TYR A 626 -17.15 46.55 33.96
C TYR A 626 -16.11 47.10 34.93
N ILE A 627 -14.83 46.79 34.73
CA ILE A 627 -13.73 47.29 35.57
C ILE A 627 -13.72 48.82 35.60
N THR A 628 -13.89 49.48 34.44
CA THR A 628 -13.92 50.96 34.35
C THR A 628 -15.06 51.60 35.14
N ARG A 629 -16.19 50.90 35.34
CA ARG A 629 -17.35 51.41 36.07
C ARG A 629 -17.30 51.14 37.58
N HIS A 630 -16.32 50.39 38.05
CA HIS A 630 -16.13 50.05 39.46
C HIS A 630 -14.83 50.70 39.95
N PRO A 631 -14.89 51.84 40.67
CA PRO A 631 -13.71 52.59 41.11
C PRO A 631 -12.72 51.78 41.96
N ASP A 632 -13.22 50.72 42.61
CA ASP A 632 -12.45 49.85 43.49
C ASP A 632 -11.64 48.78 42.73
N LEU A 633 -11.85 48.65 41.41
CA LEU A 633 -11.14 47.71 40.56
C LEU A 633 -10.12 48.46 39.70
N SER A 634 -8.83 48.19 39.91
CA SER A 634 -7.75 48.79 39.12
C SER A 634 -7.08 47.76 38.19
N CYS A 635 -6.65 48.23 37.03
CA CYS A 635 -5.85 47.45 36.09
C CYS A 635 -4.75 48.34 35.51
N VAL A 636 -3.57 47.75 35.26
CA VAL A 636 -2.40 48.47 34.74
C VAL A 636 -2.26 48.15 33.25
N ALA A 637 -2.10 49.17 32.42
CA ALA A 637 -1.80 48.97 31.01
C ALA A 637 -0.42 48.34 30.85
N ARG A 638 -0.30 47.29 30.04
CA ARG A 638 0.99 46.66 29.76
C ARG A 638 1.73 47.45 28.68
N ASP A 639 2.98 47.82 28.94
CA ASP A 639 3.79 48.60 28.01
C ASP A 639 3.81 47.96 26.61
N GLY A 640 3.50 48.77 25.59
CA GLY A 640 3.52 48.37 24.17
C GLY A 640 2.37 47.48 23.69
N VAL A 641 1.39 47.11 24.54
CA VAL A 641 0.27 46.23 24.17
C VAL A 641 -1.07 46.84 24.57
N ARG A 642 -2.10 46.72 23.72
CA ARG A 642 -3.51 47.05 24.06
C ARG A 642 -4.13 45.95 24.95
N ASP A 643 -3.50 45.63 26.06
CA ASP A 643 -4.00 44.68 27.05
C ASP A 643 -3.65 45.17 28.46
N HIS A 644 -4.50 44.87 29.43
CA HIS A 644 -4.35 45.33 30.81
C HIS A 644 -4.08 44.14 31.71
N GLN A 645 -3.12 44.28 32.63
CA GLN A 645 -2.92 43.34 33.72
C GLN A 645 -3.76 43.73 34.92
N MET A 646 -4.27 42.74 35.62
CA MET A 646 -5.01 42.91 36.87
C MET A 646 -4.47 41.96 37.93
N SER A 647 -4.57 42.37 39.19
CA SER A 647 -4.26 41.50 40.31
C SER A 647 -5.24 40.33 40.37
N ASP A 648 -4.84 39.25 41.03
CA ASP A 648 -5.71 38.07 41.21
C ASP A 648 -6.98 38.40 42.00
N GLU A 649 -6.91 39.38 42.91
CA GLU A 649 -8.08 39.88 43.64
C GLU A 649 -9.11 40.49 42.68
N VAL A 650 -8.67 41.35 41.75
CA VAL A 650 -9.53 41.96 40.74
C VAL A 650 -10.05 40.89 39.78
N ALA A 651 -9.19 39.96 39.33
CA ALA A 651 -9.60 38.85 38.47
C ALA A 651 -10.68 37.98 39.12
N ASN A 652 -10.51 37.61 40.39
CA ASN A 652 -11.47 36.80 41.15
C ASN A 652 -12.79 37.54 41.40
N HIS A 653 -12.74 38.86 41.63
CA HIS A 653 -13.94 39.68 41.74
C HIS A 653 -14.75 39.66 40.43
N VAL A 654 -14.06 39.87 39.30
CA VAL A 654 -14.67 39.83 37.96
C VAL A 654 -15.22 38.43 37.65
N ARG A 655 -14.48 37.34 37.94
CA ARG A 655 -14.98 35.96 37.78
C ARG A 655 -16.28 35.75 38.55
N SER A 656 -16.28 36.07 39.84
CA SER A 656 -17.43 35.89 40.71
C SER A 656 -18.66 36.65 40.19
N TYR A 657 -18.44 37.89 39.74
CA TYR A 657 -19.51 38.71 39.17
C TYR A 657 -20.10 38.10 37.89
N PHE A 658 -19.28 37.74 36.90
CA PHE A 658 -19.78 37.23 35.62
C PHE A 658 -20.39 35.83 35.74
N LEU A 659 -19.85 34.97 36.60
CA LEU A 659 -20.47 33.68 36.93
C LEU A 659 -21.84 33.85 37.59
N ALA A 660 -21.96 34.78 38.56
CA ALA A 660 -23.25 35.10 39.18
C ALA A 660 -24.27 35.63 38.17
N GLN A 661 -23.84 36.49 37.23
CA GLN A 661 -24.70 37.00 36.16
C GLN A 661 -25.16 35.91 35.19
N ARG A 662 -24.30 34.93 34.88
CA ARG A 662 -24.66 33.77 34.05
C ARG A 662 -25.67 32.87 34.74
N ALA A 663 -25.44 32.53 36.01
CA ALA A 663 -26.38 31.78 36.82
C ALA A 663 -27.74 32.49 36.95
N LEU A 664 -27.73 33.83 37.04
CA LEU A 664 -28.96 34.64 37.01
C LEU A 664 -29.65 34.59 35.63
N ALA A 665 -28.91 34.64 34.52
CA ALA A 665 -29.47 34.56 33.17
C ALA A 665 -30.14 33.21 32.87
N GLU A 666 -29.67 32.14 33.51
CA GLU A 666 -30.23 30.80 33.39
C GLU A 666 -31.57 30.67 34.15
N ARG A 667 -31.67 31.22 35.37
CA ARG A 667 -32.87 31.09 36.22
C ARG A 667 -33.89 32.23 36.07
N ALA A 668 -33.45 33.41 35.64
CA ALA A 668 -34.26 34.61 35.53
C ALA A 668 -34.25 35.18 34.11
N ILE A 669 -35.19 36.07 33.84
CA ILE A 669 -35.31 36.82 32.60
C ILE A 669 -35.47 38.30 32.94
N ARG A 670 -34.87 39.17 32.13
CA ARG A 670 -34.98 40.62 32.36
C ARG A 670 -36.45 41.04 32.24
N MET A 671 -36.88 41.93 33.12
CA MET A 671 -38.27 42.37 33.17
C MET A 671 -38.80 42.95 31.84
N PRO A 672 -38.01 43.70 31.05
CA PRO A 672 -38.41 44.11 29.69
C PRO A 672 -38.65 42.95 28.74
N ASP A 673 -37.83 41.90 28.82
CA ASP A 673 -37.96 40.71 27.97
C ASP A 673 -39.18 39.86 28.40
N ALA A 674 -39.43 39.76 29.71
CA ALA A 674 -40.66 39.14 30.24
C ALA A 674 -41.91 39.91 29.79
N ALA A 675 -41.88 41.24 29.83
CA ALA A 675 -42.97 42.10 29.35
C ALA A 675 -43.24 41.86 27.86
N LYS A 676 -42.17 41.77 27.05
CA LYS A 676 -42.26 41.44 25.63
C LYS A 676 -42.83 40.03 25.40
N GLN A 677 -42.38 39.02 26.14
CA GLN A 677 -42.89 37.64 26.01
C GLN A 677 -44.37 37.53 26.39
N LEU A 678 -44.83 38.30 27.37
CA LEU A 678 -46.23 38.35 27.78
C LEU A 678 -47.08 39.31 26.94
N SER A 679 -46.48 40.07 26.03
CA SER A 679 -47.14 41.14 25.26
C SER A 679 -47.84 42.18 26.14
N ILE A 680 -47.22 42.57 27.25
CA ILE A 680 -47.73 43.59 28.19
C ILE A 680 -46.66 44.65 28.49
N SER A 681 -47.05 45.72 29.18
CA SER A 681 -46.10 46.74 29.62
C SER A 681 -45.25 46.26 30.81
N VAL A 682 -44.05 46.84 30.98
CA VAL A 682 -43.21 46.59 32.18
C VAL A 682 -43.94 46.97 33.48
N ALA A 683 -44.77 48.02 33.46
CA ALA A 683 -45.58 48.40 34.60
C ALA A 683 -46.61 47.30 34.95
N SER A 684 -47.21 46.66 33.94
CA SER A 684 -48.10 45.51 34.12
C SER A 684 -47.37 44.31 34.72
N VAL A 685 -46.13 44.03 34.30
CA VAL A 685 -45.29 42.99 34.93
C VAL A 685 -45.06 43.29 36.41
N LYS A 686 -44.78 44.53 36.79
CA LYS A 686 -44.66 44.94 38.20
C LYS A 686 -45.94 44.75 39.00
N THR A 687 -47.09 44.95 38.38
CA THR A 687 -48.40 44.68 39.00
C THR A 687 -48.60 43.18 39.21
N LEU A 688 -48.21 42.35 38.24
CA LEU A 688 -48.24 40.88 38.39
C LEU A 688 -47.31 40.39 39.51
N ILE A 689 -46.15 41.01 39.68
CA ILE A 689 -45.25 40.73 40.82
C ILE A 689 -45.92 41.11 42.15
N ARG A 690 -46.51 42.31 42.24
CA ARG A 690 -47.23 42.77 43.44
C ARG A 690 -48.40 41.87 43.82
N HIS A 691 -49.08 41.28 42.84
CA HIS A 691 -50.16 40.31 43.08
C HIS A 691 -49.66 38.86 43.31
N GLY A 692 -48.34 38.65 43.42
CA GLY A 692 -47.75 37.33 43.65
C GLY A 692 -47.89 36.36 42.48
N GLN A 693 -48.20 36.88 41.28
CA GLN A 693 -48.39 36.07 40.07
C GLN A 693 -47.08 35.85 39.31
N LEU A 694 -46.12 36.75 39.48
CA LEU A 694 -44.72 36.60 39.07
C LEU A 694 -43.82 36.83 40.28
N GLN A 695 -42.61 36.28 40.25
CA GLN A 695 -41.63 36.44 41.33
C GLN A 695 -40.42 37.21 40.80
N GLU A 696 -40.07 38.31 41.48
CA GLU A 696 -38.82 39.06 41.22
C GLU A 696 -37.61 38.24 41.71
N ASP A 697 -36.49 38.33 40.98
CA ASP A 697 -35.20 37.73 41.32
C ASP A 697 -34.13 38.85 41.35
N ASP A 698 -32.87 38.50 41.58
CA ASP A 698 -31.75 39.44 41.60
C ASP A 698 -31.67 40.29 40.32
N ARG A 699 -31.08 41.48 40.44
CA ARG A 699 -30.97 42.40 39.31
C ARG A 699 -29.82 42.01 38.38
N PHE A 700 -30.05 42.12 37.07
CA PHE A 700 -29.00 42.00 36.07
C PHE A 700 -28.07 43.23 36.08
N HIS A 701 -26.92 43.09 35.40
CA HIS A 701 -25.98 44.19 35.16
C HIS A 701 -26.68 45.51 34.82
N GLY A 702 -26.26 46.61 35.46
CA GLY A 702 -26.86 47.93 35.31
C GLY A 702 -28.14 48.16 36.13
N GLY A 703 -28.44 47.29 37.10
CA GLY A 703 -29.60 47.43 37.99
C GLY A 703 -30.94 47.05 37.34
N VAL A 704 -30.90 46.30 36.23
CA VAL A 704 -32.10 45.89 35.49
C VAL A 704 -32.85 44.83 36.29
N GLN A 705 -34.09 45.13 36.66
CA GLN A 705 -34.95 44.21 37.40
C GLN A 705 -35.25 42.95 36.57
N SER A 706 -35.43 41.82 37.25
CA SER A 706 -35.66 40.52 36.63
C SER A 706 -36.87 39.82 37.23
N VAL A 707 -37.36 38.78 36.55
CA VAL A 707 -38.35 37.85 37.09
C VAL A 707 -37.86 36.42 36.89
N THR A 708 -38.19 35.52 37.81
CA THR A 708 -37.81 34.11 37.69
C THR A 708 -38.50 33.48 36.47
N ARG A 709 -37.77 32.72 35.66
CA ARG A 709 -38.33 32.03 34.49
C ARG A 709 -39.43 31.05 34.90
N LEU A 710 -39.25 30.38 36.04
CA LEU A 710 -40.23 29.44 36.59
C LEU A 710 -41.59 30.13 36.88
N SER A 711 -41.58 31.35 37.45
CA SER A 711 -42.85 32.07 37.71
C SER A 711 -43.52 32.51 36.41
N LEU A 712 -42.71 32.93 35.42
CA LEU A 712 -43.19 33.33 34.10
C LEU A 712 -43.84 32.16 33.33
N GLU A 713 -43.19 31.00 33.32
CA GLU A 713 -43.70 29.78 32.68
C GLU A 713 -45.00 29.30 33.34
N LYS A 714 -45.06 29.30 34.68
CA LYS A 714 -46.29 28.97 35.43
C LYS A 714 -47.43 29.93 35.09
N TYR A 715 -47.15 31.22 34.94
CA TYR A 715 -48.14 32.22 34.55
C TYR A 715 -48.66 31.97 33.13
N GLN A 716 -47.76 31.72 32.16
CA GLN A 716 -48.13 31.41 30.78
C GLN A 716 -48.95 30.12 30.65
N ALA A 717 -48.60 29.07 31.40
CA ALA A 717 -49.33 27.81 31.42
C ALA A 717 -50.78 27.98 31.92
N ARG A 718 -50.99 28.82 32.94
CA ARG A 718 -52.34 29.16 33.45
C ARG A 718 -53.17 29.93 32.41
N GLY A 719 -52.55 30.85 31.66
CA GLY A 719 -53.19 31.58 30.57
C GLY A 719 -53.66 30.67 29.43
N ARG A 720 -52.83 29.69 29.03
CA ARG A 720 -53.18 28.70 28.00
C ARG A 720 -54.32 27.76 28.42
N HIS A 721 -54.41 27.41 29.70
CA HIS A 721 -55.52 26.59 30.21
C HIS A 721 -56.87 27.33 30.23
N ARG A 722 -56.89 28.66 30.38
CA ARG A 722 -58.13 29.46 30.28
C ARG A 722 -58.64 29.58 28.84
N LEU A 723 -57.75 29.69 27.85
CA LEU A 723 -58.13 29.70 26.43
C LEU A 723 -58.66 28.34 25.94
N ARG A 724 -58.22 27.23 26.54
CA ARG A 724 -58.68 25.86 26.19
C ARG A 724 -60.01 25.43 26.81
N ARG A 725 -60.53 26.14 27.82
CA ARG A 725 -61.83 25.87 28.45
C ARG A 725 -62.94 26.81 27.97
N GLY A 726 -62.62 27.76 27.10
CA GLY A 726 -63.57 28.71 26.50
C GLY A 726 -63.93 28.39 25.04
N HIS A 727 -63.67 27.16 24.59
CA HIS A 727 -64.10 26.63 23.29
C HIS A 727 -65.02 25.42 23.49
#